data_AF-A0A369JWA2-F1
#
_entry.id   AF-A0A369JWA2-F1
#
_cell.length_a   1.000
_cell.length_b   1.000
_cell.length_c   1.000
_cell.angle_alpha   90.00
_cell.angle_beta   90.00
_cell.angle_gamma   90.00
#
_symmetry.space_group_name_H-M   'P 1'
#
loop_
_entity.id
_entity.type
_entity.pdbx_description
1 polymer ?
#
loop_
_entity_poly.entity_id
_entity_poly.type
_entity_poly.pdbx_seq_one_letter_code
_entity_poly.pdbx_strand_id
1 'polypeptide(L)'
;MERGPLPVQRNISAEEEIFMRTLAFFCLLSEKGCSFDADIDGDEFQLGSEDVQLDPELDSDSDSDAGAQINVRAPLRPKERCNGKLGLFTNQYGRSSVRCRFRTKEDPAHLILRNLDEFNLLYLQALFENDHDQILRYEVTAKAQGYGPLFPCSFSAAPSAQKQLCPFWHRFSDGRLQRGVLDRIQYKCETVFDIFTPYDLTSCPQVVVISRNPHSHPPPFPVKTPAPLLDIFSSLLLDMGWKLADATPRKVMIDSGFMSGLRRELGWNQSSDPALWDLHPSLGNQDHTRRYINTFRSRLFPNGTGFEGAKALADVQMNGPTDEKYVRCAETHTLDDGKPFQLVICMTPTMSAKLMGCTNLSIDTSFKRLHRKWQEFEIEAWDNIHMRSVVVVRAFTTSQSADAHFILFTRIFEIATSDTGLPVLFMHIHGQGFQSWIADAHKGQGLGLGKFCQALCAMLEDFCKFEPTRRLRDLDPYDHLRRFFRLCITHFKRHIRALHPYITKEAYFAMLSLSSSQPLADLEGTFRVIELGGKKAASWLQDKLVGTKFALPALYQPLSLIPLDIWKASPTTTNGNEQAHRNVNRDGVNLTILAGIMRGMQYDKRAMTSIQLHASTGIYVRDQFSTHFLRQGRAIKRHGIVQRRMEDEHNRERNEGGNTQHSKTSAQSNNRMRTQTALYTMVPMSSSETEQALMREWESSESAFDSATQDNSPWEVPDMHTHTPAPPSPILNNFSYCPSLSTTDTFHDTADFDDMHEQAVPNHAIVDRSQLSRYSTLTGALGDRNVEDFTEGFWTAGAMAHQFVHCESASAVWPEPPVTTDPEDKRPFSSLRGALGE
;
A
#
# COMPACT_ATOMS: atom_id res chain seq x y z
N MET A 1 34.63 6.89 18.90
CA MET A 1 33.94 6.98 20.20
C MET A 1 33.76 5.58 20.73
N GLU A 2 34.32 5.26 21.90
CA GLU A 2 33.91 4.04 22.59
C GLU A 2 32.43 4.18 22.97
N ARG A 3 31.62 3.18 22.60
CA ARG A 3 30.24 3.12 23.08
C ARG A 3 30.32 2.80 24.57
N GLY A 4 29.97 3.77 25.42
CA GLY A 4 29.90 3.56 26.87
C GLY A 4 29.03 2.35 27.21
N PRO A 5 29.26 1.70 28.36
CA PRO A 5 28.55 0.47 28.71
C PRO A 5 27.04 0.66 28.58
N LEU A 6 26.38 -0.27 27.88
CA LEU A 6 24.94 -0.26 27.76
C LEU A 6 24.33 -0.19 29.17
N PRO A 7 23.35 0.68 29.43
CA PRO A 7 22.72 0.76 30.74
C PRO A 7 22.13 -0.62 31.06
N VAL A 8 22.48 -1.17 32.22
CA VAL A 8 21.99 -2.47 32.66
C VAL A 8 20.46 -2.41 32.67
N GLN A 9 19.86 -3.16 31.74
CA GLN A 9 18.43 -3.11 31.52
C GLN A 9 17.75 -3.77 32.72
N ARG A 10 17.05 -2.96 33.54
CA ARG A 10 16.24 -3.48 34.64
C ARG A 10 15.17 -4.39 34.03
N ASN A 11 15.21 -5.67 34.34
CA ASN A 11 14.13 -6.59 34.03
C ASN A 11 12.89 -6.15 34.81
N ILE A 12 11.88 -5.66 34.09
CA ILE A 12 10.58 -5.27 34.63
C ILE A 12 9.83 -6.56 34.97
N SER A 13 9.25 -6.65 36.18
CA SER A 13 8.44 -7.81 36.56
C SER A 13 7.05 -7.75 35.93
N ALA A 14 6.39 -8.89 35.77
CA ALA A 14 4.99 -8.92 35.31
C ALA A 14 4.06 -8.15 36.27
N GLU A 15 4.36 -8.16 37.58
CA GLU A 15 3.63 -7.38 38.59
C GLU A 15 3.81 -5.87 38.39
N GLU A 16 5.04 -5.42 38.07
CA GLU A 16 5.37 -4.02 37.77
C GLU A 16 4.64 -3.54 36.51
N GLU A 17 4.68 -4.35 35.44
CA GLU A 17 4.00 -4.05 34.17
C GLU A 17 2.46 -3.95 34.35
N ILE A 18 1.82 -4.96 34.97
CA ILE A 18 0.36 -4.95 35.19
C ILE A 18 -0.03 -3.76 36.08
N PHE A 19 0.74 -3.46 37.14
CA PHE A 19 0.48 -2.31 38.01
C PHE A 19 0.56 -0.98 37.23
N MET A 20 1.65 -0.76 36.50
CA MET A 20 1.88 0.48 35.76
C MET A 20 0.86 0.68 34.63
N ARG A 21 0.50 -0.39 33.92
CA ARG A 21 -0.55 -0.41 32.90
C ARG A 21 -1.92 -0.06 33.49
N THR A 22 -2.29 -0.67 34.61
CA THR A 22 -3.55 -0.40 35.33
C THR A 22 -3.63 1.05 35.80
N LEU A 23 -2.55 1.57 36.39
CA LEU A 23 -2.47 2.95 36.87
C LEU A 23 -2.57 3.95 35.71
N ALA A 24 -1.84 3.73 34.61
CA ALA A 24 -1.88 4.58 33.42
C ALA A 24 -3.28 4.62 32.79
N PHE A 25 -3.94 3.47 32.67
CA PHE A 25 -5.32 3.34 32.18
C PHE A 25 -6.31 4.16 33.02
N PHE A 26 -6.27 4.00 34.35
CA PHE A 26 -7.11 4.80 35.26
C PHE A 26 -6.84 6.31 35.16
N CYS A 27 -5.57 6.71 35.07
CA CYS A 27 -5.19 8.11 34.96
C CYS A 27 -5.69 8.74 33.66
N LEU A 28 -5.55 8.03 32.53
CA LEU A 28 -6.06 8.48 31.22
C LEU A 28 -7.58 8.69 31.27
N LEU A 29 -8.32 7.74 31.83
CA LEU A 29 -9.77 7.81 31.98
C LEU A 29 -10.22 8.95 32.91
N SER A 30 -9.43 9.23 33.95
CA SER A 30 -9.66 10.36 34.86
C SER A 30 -9.39 11.72 34.19
N GLU A 31 -8.39 11.80 33.30
CA GLU A 31 -8.06 13.02 32.56
C GLU A 31 -9.00 13.28 31.36
N LYS A 32 -9.46 12.23 30.68
CA LYS A 32 -10.29 12.31 29.46
C LYS A 32 -11.79 12.23 29.71
N GLY A 33 -12.22 11.56 30.77
CA GLY A 33 -13.64 11.31 31.06
C GLY A 33 -14.33 10.51 29.95
N CYS A 34 -15.62 10.78 29.74
CA CYS A 34 -16.45 10.11 28.72
C CYS A 34 -16.26 10.68 27.29
N SER A 35 -15.36 11.64 27.08
CA SER A 35 -15.09 12.24 25.76
C SER A 35 -14.13 11.39 24.91
N PHE A 36 -14.70 10.40 24.22
CA PHE A 36 -14.13 9.74 23.05
C PHE A 36 -15.03 10.06 21.85
N ASP A 37 -14.43 10.45 20.72
CA ASP A 37 -15.13 11.09 19.61
C ASP A 37 -15.27 10.08 18.47
N ALA A 38 -16.39 9.36 18.42
CA ALA A 38 -16.58 8.22 17.52
C ALA A 38 -16.46 8.59 16.02
N ASP A 39 -16.76 9.84 15.67
CA ASP A 39 -16.66 10.37 14.31
C ASP A 39 -15.22 10.80 13.92
N ILE A 40 -14.26 10.74 14.86
CA ILE A 40 -12.83 11.03 14.63
C ILE A 40 -11.99 9.76 14.78
N ASP A 41 -12.33 8.90 15.76
CA ASP A 41 -11.54 7.72 16.13
C ASP A 41 -12.17 6.39 15.60
N GLY A 42 -13.22 6.43 14.77
CA GLY A 42 -14.05 5.26 14.45
C GLY A 42 -14.48 5.06 12.98
N ASP A 43 -13.93 5.82 12.02
CA ASP A 43 -14.41 5.82 10.63
C ASP A 43 -13.79 4.71 9.74
N GLU A 44 -13.80 3.46 10.22
CA GLU A 44 -13.52 2.28 9.38
C GLU A 44 -14.23 0.99 9.86
N PHE A 45 -15.57 1.01 10.00
CA PHE A 45 -16.33 -0.27 10.02
C PHE A 45 -17.77 -0.15 9.49
N GLN A 46 -17.93 0.32 8.25
CA GLN A 46 -19.19 0.10 7.53
C GLN A 46 -19.10 -1.21 6.73
N LEU A 47 -19.86 -2.22 7.17
CA LEU A 47 -19.91 -3.58 6.62
C LEU A 47 -20.43 -3.60 5.16
N GLY A 48 -19.52 -3.39 4.21
CA GLY A 48 -19.68 -3.77 2.81
C GLY A 48 -19.20 -5.22 2.62
N SER A 49 -20.13 -6.15 2.43
CA SER A 49 -19.84 -7.59 2.41
C SER A 49 -19.28 -8.10 1.08
N GLU A 50 -17.95 -8.13 0.92
CA GLU A 50 -17.25 -9.07 0.03
C GLU A 50 -15.96 -9.57 0.70
N ASP A 51 -15.76 -10.89 0.73
CA ASP A 51 -14.71 -11.55 1.53
C ASP A 51 -13.29 -11.27 1.02
N VAL A 52 -12.52 -10.45 1.74
CA VAL A 52 -11.07 -10.31 1.54
C VAL A 52 -10.35 -11.40 2.32
N GLN A 53 -9.73 -12.35 1.61
CA GLN A 53 -8.84 -13.33 2.23
C GLN A 53 -7.62 -12.62 2.84
N LEU A 54 -7.51 -12.67 4.17
CA LEU A 54 -6.30 -12.28 4.89
C LEU A 54 -5.26 -13.41 4.76
N ASP A 55 -4.11 -13.07 4.18
CA ASP A 55 -2.96 -13.97 4.03
C ASP A 55 -2.02 -13.76 5.25
N PRO A 56 -1.69 -14.77 6.08
CA PRO A 56 -1.21 -14.52 7.46
C PRO A 56 0.24 -14.03 7.63
N GLU A 57 1.01 -13.77 6.57
CA GLU A 57 2.47 -13.53 6.66
C GLU A 57 2.90 -12.08 6.31
N LEU A 58 2.08 -11.07 6.64
CA LEU A 58 2.40 -9.65 6.38
C LEU A 58 2.12 -8.71 7.57
N ASP A 59 2.77 -8.97 8.70
CA ASP A 59 3.00 -7.93 9.71
C ASP A 59 3.90 -6.83 9.12
N SER A 60 3.24 -5.79 8.61
CA SER A 60 3.91 -4.57 8.13
C SER A 60 3.35 -3.36 8.88
N ASP A 61 4.14 -2.89 9.86
CA ASP A 61 3.87 -1.68 10.64
C ASP A 61 3.51 -0.52 9.71
N SER A 62 2.22 -0.18 9.69
CA SER A 62 1.64 0.87 8.87
C SER A 62 1.16 2.01 9.76
N ASP A 63 2.11 2.60 10.49
CA ASP A 63 1.98 3.85 11.25
C ASP A 63 1.82 5.06 10.31
N SER A 64 0.69 5.06 9.60
CA SER A 64 0.09 6.18 8.90
C SER A 64 -1.34 6.44 9.37
N ASP A 65 -1.65 6.10 10.63
CA ASP A 65 -2.77 6.72 11.31
C ASP A 65 -2.41 8.18 11.62
N ALA A 66 -3.33 9.09 11.28
CA ALA A 66 -3.28 10.48 11.70
C ALA A 66 -4.00 10.68 13.04
N GLY A 67 -4.01 9.64 13.88
CA GLY A 67 -4.52 9.64 15.23
C GLY A 67 -4.03 10.85 16.00
N ALA A 68 -4.91 11.40 16.82
CA ALA A 68 -4.71 12.66 17.53
C ALA A 68 -3.63 12.53 18.61
N GLN A 69 -2.35 12.50 18.20
CA GLN A 69 -1.21 12.63 19.08
C GLN A 69 -1.41 13.88 19.93
N ILE A 70 -1.62 13.68 21.23
CA ILE A 70 -1.67 14.76 22.20
C ILE A 70 -0.28 15.39 22.19
N ASN A 71 -0.14 16.45 21.40
CA ASN A 71 1.08 17.23 21.36
C ASN A 71 1.32 17.73 22.78
N VAL A 72 2.36 17.21 23.44
CA VAL A 72 2.72 17.53 24.84
C VAL A 72 3.10 19.01 25.02
N ARG A 73 3.08 19.79 23.92
CA ARG A 73 3.32 21.24 23.84
C ARG A 73 2.05 22.06 23.56
N ALA A 74 0.90 21.42 23.35
CA ALA A 74 -0.36 22.11 23.06
C ALA A 74 -1.09 22.51 24.36
N PRO A 75 -1.59 23.76 24.46
CA PRO A 75 -2.44 24.14 25.59
C PRO A 75 -3.78 23.41 25.53
N LEU A 76 -4.29 23.02 26.70
CA LEU A 76 -5.60 22.36 26.87
C LEU A 76 -6.72 23.26 26.31
N ARG A 77 -7.33 22.85 25.19
CA ARG A 77 -8.59 23.45 24.71
C ARG A 77 -9.76 22.75 25.41
N PRO A 78 -10.74 23.49 25.96
CA PRO A 78 -11.99 22.91 26.42
C PRO A 78 -12.92 22.65 25.22
N LYS A 79 -13.05 21.38 24.78
CA LYS A 79 -14.34 20.89 24.28
C LYS A 79 -15.24 20.66 25.49
N GLU A 80 -16.55 20.90 25.36
CA GLU A 80 -17.51 20.55 26.41
C GLU A 80 -17.45 19.04 26.68
N ARG A 81 -17.09 18.67 27.91
CA ARG A 81 -16.91 17.26 28.29
C ARG A 81 -18.21 16.72 28.87
N CYS A 82 -18.53 15.47 28.56
CA CYS A 82 -19.60 14.78 29.27
C CYS A 82 -19.30 14.73 30.78
N ASN A 83 -20.21 15.26 31.60
CA ASN A 83 -20.09 15.33 33.06
C ASN A 83 -20.31 13.96 33.77
N GLY A 84 -20.49 12.89 33.00
CA GLY A 84 -20.75 11.55 33.53
C GLY A 84 -19.51 10.93 34.14
N LYS A 85 -19.58 10.62 35.45
CA LYS A 85 -18.51 9.86 36.12
C LYS A 85 -18.39 8.48 35.49
N LEU A 86 -17.15 8.08 35.19
CA LEU A 86 -16.80 6.70 34.86
C LEU A 86 -16.79 5.84 36.12
N GLY A 87 -16.97 4.54 35.97
CA GLY A 87 -16.80 3.55 37.03
C GLY A 87 -16.63 2.15 36.46
N LEU A 88 -16.11 1.24 37.29
CA LEU A 88 -16.05 -0.19 37.00
C LEU A 88 -17.39 -0.85 37.36
N PHE A 89 -17.87 -1.75 36.50
CA PHE A 89 -19.13 -2.47 36.68
C PHE A 89 -19.01 -3.91 36.20
N THR A 90 -19.37 -4.84 37.07
CA THR A 90 -19.48 -6.26 36.76
C THR A 90 -20.90 -6.59 36.30
N ASN A 91 -21.04 -7.34 35.21
CA ASN A 91 -22.35 -7.81 34.74
C ASN A 91 -22.77 -9.11 35.45
N GLN A 92 -24.00 -9.57 35.19
CA GLN A 92 -24.55 -10.82 35.75
C GLN A 92 -23.78 -12.11 35.38
N TYR A 93 -22.83 -12.02 34.45
CA TYR A 93 -21.96 -13.12 34.01
C TYR A 93 -20.52 -12.97 34.54
N GLY A 94 -20.30 -12.10 35.54
CA GLY A 94 -18.99 -11.88 36.14
C GLY A 94 -18.00 -11.06 35.30
N ARG A 95 -18.38 -10.57 34.10
CA ARG A 95 -17.48 -9.76 33.27
C ARG A 95 -17.48 -8.30 33.71
N SER A 96 -16.29 -7.78 34.00
CA SER A 96 -16.03 -6.39 34.36
C SER A 96 -16.00 -5.49 33.12
N SER A 97 -16.46 -4.25 33.27
CA SER A 97 -16.42 -3.22 32.23
C SER A 97 -16.33 -1.83 32.85
N VAL A 98 -15.56 -0.92 32.23
CA VAL A 98 -15.61 0.51 32.59
C VAL A 98 -16.69 1.15 31.72
N ARG A 99 -17.61 1.91 32.33
CA ARG A 99 -18.61 2.69 31.58
C ARG A 99 -18.91 4.03 32.23
N CYS A 100 -19.36 4.97 31.43
CA CYS A 100 -19.99 6.19 31.90
C CYS A 100 -21.35 5.90 32.54
N ARG A 101 -21.65 6.55 33.68
CA ARG A 101 -22.93 6.41 34.40
C ARG A 101 -24.16 6.88 33.63
N PHE A 102 -24.01 7.77 32.65
CA PHE A 102 -25.12 8.24 31.81
C PHE A 102 -25.42 7.33 30.62
N ARG A 103 -24.60 6.31 30.36
CA ARG A 103 -24.83 5.35 29.28
C ARG A 103 -26.03 4.46 29.57
N THR A 104 -27.12 4.62 28.82
CA THR A 104 -28.32 3.77 28.89
C THR A 104 -28.41 2.86 27.64
N LYS A 105 -29.57 2.22 27.40
CA LYS A 105 -29.82 1.55 26.11
C LYS A 105 -30.28 2.54 25.04
N GLU A 106 -30.87 3.64 25.51
CA GLU A 106 -31.48 4.72 24.75
C GLU A 106 -30.45 5.79 24.36
N ASP A 107 -29.38 5.93 25.16
CA ASP A 107 -28.21 6.77 24.86
C ASP A 107 -26.91 5.92 24.84
N PRO A 108 -26.54 5.36 23.67
CA PRO A 108 -25.33 4.56 23.52
C PRO A 108 -24.05 5.37 23.29
N ALA A 109 -24.15 6.70 23.10
CA ALA A 109 -23.05 7.60 22.69
C ALA A 109 -22.00 7.83 23.78
N HIS A 110 -22.24 7.31 24.98
CA HIS A 110 -21.31 7.35 26.10
C HIS A 110 -20.33 6.17 26.13
N LEU A 111 -19.15 6.38 26.71
CA LEU A 111 -18.05 5.41 26.74
C LEU A 111 -18.40 4.07 27.44
N ILE A 112 -17.97 2.96 26.83
CA ILE A 112 -17.85 1.64 27.46
C ILE A 112 -16.57 0.94 27.00
N LEU A 113 -15.88 0.27 27.92
CA LEU A 113 -14.69 -0.55 27.69
C LEU A 113 -14.92 -1.91 28.35
N ARG A 114 -14.78 -3.00 27.58
CA ARG A 114 -15.25 -4.35 27.97
C ARG A 114 -14.15 -5.40 28.14
N ASN A 115 -12.99 -5.21 27.51
CA ASN A 115 -11.86 -6.13 27.60
C ASN A 115 -10.89 -5.53 28.61
N LEU A 116 -10.87 -6.07 29.83
CA LEU A 116 -10.09 -5.54 30.95
C LEU A 116 -9.11 -6.56 31.54
N ASP A 117 -8.92 -7.69 30.85
CA ASP A 117 -8.21 -8.86 31.36
C ASP A 117 -6.69 -8.63 31.52
N GLU A 118 -6.15 -7.57 30.91
CA GLU A 118 -4.76 -7.13 31.06
C GLU A 118 -4.50 -6.21 32.28
N PHE A 119 -5.54 -5.86 33.04
CA PHE A 119 -5.43 -4.94 34.18
C PHE A 119 -5.68 -5.67 35.51
N ASN A 120 -5.07 -5.17 36.59
CA ASN A 120 -5.42 -5.58 37.93
C ASN A 120 -6.78 -5.00 38.32
N LEU A 121 -7.84 -5.78 38.13
CA LEU A 121 -9.23 -5.38 38.38
C LEU A 121 -9.48 -4.92 39.83
N LEU A 122 -8.80 -5.50 40.82
CA LEU A 122 -8.95 -5.12 42.23
C LEU A 122 -8.35 -3.74 42.52
N TYR A 123 -7.15 -3.47 41.99
CA TYR A 123 -6.53 -2.15 42.09
C TYR A 123 -7.32 -1.10 41.29
N LEU A 124 -7.80 -1.46 40.09
CA LEU A 124 -8.64 -0.60 39.26
C LEU A 124 -9.97 -0.26 39.95
N GLN A 125 -10.60 -1.23 40.62
CA GLN A 125 -11.81 -1.01 41.42
C GLN A 125 -11.53 -0.03 42.56
N ALA A 126 -10.48 -0.26 43.36
CA ALA A 126 -10.10 0.61 44.46
C ALA A 126 -9.86 2.06 43.99
N LEU A 127 -9.21 2.24 42.82
CA LEU A 127 -9.01 3.56 42.20
C LEU A 127 -10.32 4.26 41.80
N PHE A 128 -11.30 3.54 41.22
CA PHE A 128 -12.61 4.12 40.87
C PHE A 128 -13.48 4.42 42.10
N GLU A 129 -13.37 3.63 43.16
CA GLU A 129 -14.13 3.78 44.41
C GLU A 129 -13.50 4.80 45.37
N ASN A 130 -12.22 5.15 45.16
CA ASN A 130 -11.38 5.91 46.09
C ASN A 130 -11.16 5.20 47.43
N ASP A 131 -11.02 3.86 47.40
CA ASP A 131 -10.62 3.07 48.57
C ASP A 131 -9.14 3.34 48.88
N HIS A 132 -8.90 4.32 49.75
CA HIS A 132 -7.57 4.76 50.14
C HIS A 132 -6.72 3.65 50.78
N ASP A 133 -7.32 2.71 51.51
CA ASP A 133 -6.59 1.65 52.20
C ASP A 133 -6.09 0.59 51.22
N GLN A 134 -6.93 0.17 50.26
CA GLN A 134 -6.50 -0.77 49.22
C GLN A 134 -5.53 -0.13 48.24
N ILE A 135 -5.79 1.12 47.80
CA ILE A 135 -4.86 1.91 47.00
C ILE A 135 -3.48 1.95 47.65
N LEU A 136 -3.41 2.29 48.94
CA LEU A 136 -2.15 2.43 49.66
C LEU A 136 -1.39 1.10 49.77
N ARG A 137 -2.08 -0.03 49.95
CA ARG A 137 -1.45 -1.37 49.95
C ARG A 137 -0.73 -1.66 48.64
N TYR A 138 -1.39 -1.42 47.50
CA TYR A 138 -0.77 -1.62 46.19
C TYR A 138 0.38 -0.63 45.93
N GLU A 139 0.19 0.66 46.22
CA GLU A 139 1.20 1.69 45.96
C GLU A 139 2.42 1.60 46.88
N VAL A 140 2.28 1.17 48.15
CA VAL A 140 3.41 0.90 49.06
C VAL A 140 4.18 -0.34 48.65
N THR A 141 3.48 -1.39 48.19
CA THR A 141 4.15 -2.60 47.66
C THR A 141 4.96 -2.27 46.41
N ALA A 142 4.39 -1.52 45.47
CA ALA A 142 5.10 -0.99 44.30
C ALA A 142 6.33 -0.16 44.69
N LYS A 143 6.19 0.74 45.69
CA LYS A 143 7.31 1.54 46.20
C LYS A 143 8.44 0.68 46.76
N ALA A 144 8.11 -0.37 47.51
CA ALA A 144 9.10 -1.30 48.07
C ALA A 144 9.86 -2.07 46.98
N GLN A 145 9.19 -2.40 45.87
CA GLN A 145 9.80 -2.96 44.65
C GLN A 145 10.44 -1.89 43.73
N GLY A 146 10.46 -0.63 44.14
CA GLY A 146 11.18 0.44 43.44
C GLY A 146 10.47 1.02 42.21
N TYR A 147 9.13 1.04 42.19
CA TYR A 147 8.32 1.65 41.13
C TYR A 147 7.00 2.27 41.65
N GLY A 148 6.19 2.81 40.74
CA GLY A 148 4.86 3.36 41.06
C GLY A 148 4.87 4.80 41.60
N PRO A 149 3.69 5.35 41.94
CA PRO A 149 3.50 6.80 42.09
C PRO A 149 4.05 7.36 43.42
N LEU A 150 4.39 6.49 44.39
CA LEU A 150 5.05 6.84 45.65
C LEU A 150 6.59 6.69 45.60
N PHE A 151 7.16 6.23 44.48
CA PHE A 151 8.60 6.08 44.31
C PHE A 151 9.23 7.37 43.75
N PRO A 152 10.45 7.77 44.20
CA PRO A 152 11.10 8.98 43.71
C PRO A 152 11.33 8.95 42.19
N CYS A 153 10.97 10.04 41.51
CA CYS A 153 11.13 10.16 40.06
C CYS A 153 12.48 10.79 39.71
N SER A 154 13.27 10.12 38.87
CA SER A 154 14.53 10.63 38.30
C SER A 154 14.37 11.15 36.87
N PHE A 155 13.12 11.31 36.38
CA PHE A 155 12.87 11.76 35.01
C PHE A 155 13.38 13.18 34.78
N SER A 156 14.25 13.32 33.78
CA SER A 156 14.75 14.60 33.29
C SER A 156 14.55 14.71 31.78
N ALA A 157 14.47 15.93 31.27
CA ALA A 157 14.31 16.22 29.85
C ALA A 157 15.11 17.46 29.45
N ALA A 158 15.63 17.48 28.24
CA ALA A 158 16.28 18.67 27.69
C ALA A 158 15.30 19.84 27.62
N PRO A 159 15.69 21.09 27.96
CA PRO A 159 14.78 22.25 27.90
C PRO A 159 14.12 22.48 26.52
N SER A 160 14.84 22.12 25.45
CA SER A 160 14.35 22.14 24.05
C SER A 160 13.23 21.13 23.74
N ALA A 161 13.00 20.14 24.61
CA ALA A 161 11.85 19.24 24.50
C ALA A 161 10.51 19.97 24.76
N GLN A 162 10.54 21.10 25.49
CA GLN A 162 9.36 21.91 25.86
C GLN A 162 8.28 21.13 26.65
N LYS A 163 8.66 20.06 27.35
CA LYS A 163 7.76 19.35 28.27
C LYS A 163 7.53 20.23 29.51
N GLN A 164 6.27 20.46 29.88
CA GLN A 164 5.90 21.15 31.12
C GLN A 164 5.56 20.19 32.25
N LEU A 165 5.13 18.97 31.91
CA LEU A 165 4.72 17.94 32.86
C LEU A 165 5.55 16.66 32.68
N CYS A 166 5.87 16.00 33.78
CA CYS A 166 6.43 14.65 33.81
C CYS A 166 5.51 13.69 33.02
N PRO A 167 6.03 12.73 32.23
CA PRO A 167 5.19 11.71 31.62
C PRO A 167 4.59 10.74 32.64
N PHE A 168 5.23 10.59 33.81
CA PHE A 168 4.77 9.73 34.89
C PHE A 168 3.83 10.48 35.85
N TRP A 169 2.97 9.71 36.51
CA TRP A 169 2.05 10.19 37.55
C TRP A 169 2.65 9.95 38.93
N HIS A 170 2.41 10.89 39.85
CA HIS A 170 2.98 10.89 41.19
C HIS A 170 1.91 11.16 42.25
N ARG A 171 2.08 10.58 43.43
CA ARG A 171 1.35 10.95 44.64
C ARG A 171 2.07 12.10 45.33
N PHE A 172 1.36 13.19 45.56
CA PHE A 172 1.84 14.35 46.30
C PHE A 172 1.59 14.18 47.81
N SER A 173 2.15 15.08 48.63
CA SER A 173 2.01 15.06 50.09
C SER A 173 0.57 15.26 50.58
N ASP A 174 -0.31 15.79 49.72
CA ASP A 174 -1.76 15.90 49.93
C ASP A 174 -2.54 14.62 49.51
N GLY A 175 -1.83 13.56 49.14
CA GLY A 175 -2.38 12.29 48.66
C GLY A 175 -2.91 12.33 47.22
N ARG A 176 -2.83 13.46 46.50
CA ARG A 176 -3.37 13.56 45.13
C ARG A 176 -2.45 12.88 44.12
N LEU A 177 -3.08 12.14 43.21
CA LEU A 177 -2.43 11.52 42.06
C LEU A 177 -2.48 12.51 40.89
N GLN A 178 -1.34 13.07 40.50
CA GLN A 178 -1.24 14.04 39.40
C GLN A 178 0.13 13.94 38.71
N ARG A 179 0.24 14.52 37.51
CA ARG A 179 1.53 14.64 36.81
C ARG A 179 2.33 15.78 37.41
N GLY A 180 3.60 15.52 37.75
CA GLY A 180 4.47 16.55 38.30
C GLY A 180 4.83 17.64 37.28
N VAL A 181 4.85 18.90 37.71
CA VAL A 181 5.39 20.00 36.90
C VAL A 181 6.91 19.84 36.83
N LEU A 182 7.49 20.00 35.64
CA LEU A 182 8.93 19.92 35.43
C LEU A 182 9.59 21.26 35.76
N ASP A 183 10.24 21.30 36.92
CA ASP A 183 11.05 22.44 37.30
C ASP A 183 12.23 22.61 36.33
N ARG A 184 12.40 23.84 35.82
CA ARG A 184 13.61 24.20 35.09
C ARG A 184 14.73 24.37 36.09
N ILE A 185 15.82 23.61 35.93
CA ILE A 185 17.05 23.81 36.69
C ILE A 185 17.54 25.25 36.43
N GLN A 186 17.38 26.13 37.43
CA GLN A 186 17.68 27.57 37.29
C GLN A 186 19.14 27.93 37.58
N TYR A 187 19.95 26.98 38.07
CA TYR A 187 21.38 27.22 38.31
C TYR A 187 22.05 27.60 36.99
N LYS A 188 22.62 28.80 36.94
CA LYS A 188 23.54 29.16 35.85
C LYS A 188 24.71 28.19 35.91
N CYS A 189 25.04 27.58 34.78
CA CYS A 189 26.25 26.78 34.70
C CYS A 189 27.45 27.74 34.83
N GLU A 190 28.29 27.51 35.84
CA GLU A 190 29.50 28.30 36.07
C GLU A 190 30.66 27.89 35.14
N THR A 191 30.46 26.84 34.34
CA THR A 191 31.43 26.42 33.33
C THR A 191 31.56 27.44 32.21
N VAL A 192 32.81 27.84 31.95
CA VAL A 192 33.18 28.74 30.85
C VAL A 192 34.05 27.98 29.86
N PHE A 193 33.82 28.19 28.57
CA PHE A 193 34.65 27.64 27.50
C PHE A 193 35.49 28.74 26.86
N ASP A 194 36.82 28.66 27.00
CA ASP A 194 37.73 29.46 26.18
C ASP A 194 38.00 28.69 24.88
N ILE A 195 37.71 29.31 23.73
CA ILE A 195 37.87 28.71 22.41
C ILE A 195 38.97 29.45 21.66
N PHE A 196 40.11 28.79 21.46
CA PHE A 196 41.25 29.32 20.73
C PHE A 196 41.26 28.75 19.31
N THR A 197 40.76 29.54 18.37
CA THR A 197 40.82 29.26 16.94
C THR A 197 42.14 29.80 16.36
N PRO A 198 42.97 29.00 15.69
CA PRO A 198 44.18 29.50 15.04
C PRO A 198 43.83 30.44 13.87
N TYR A 199 44.72 31.40 13.59
CA TYR A 199 44.51 32.38 12.51
C TYR A 199 44.43 31.77 11.10
N ASP A 200 45.03 30.60 10.90
CA ASP A 200 44.91 29.81 9.68
C ASP A 200 44.54 28.36 10.02
N LEU A 201 43.28 28.02 9.75
CA LEU A 201 42.74 26.66 9.92
C LEU A 201 43.24 25.68 8.84
N THR A 202 43.90 26.17 7.78
CA THR A 202 44.45 25.34 6.69
C THR A 202 45.76 24.68 7.13
N SER A 203 46.67 25.45 7.76
CA SER A 203 47.90 24.92 8.35
C SER A 203 47.69 24.29 9.72
N CYS A 204 46.70 24.74 10.50
CA CYS A 204 46.34 24.16 11.79
C CYS A 204 44.83 23.87 11.88
N PRO A 205 44.35 22.68 11.45
CA PRO A 205 42.91 22.35 11.46
C PRO A 205 42.34 22.00 12.85
N GLN A 206 43.02 22.41 13.93
CA GLN A 206 42.67 22.08 15.30
C GLN A 206 42.32 23.34 16.09
N VAL A 207 41.22 23.29 16.84
CA VAL A 207 40.78 24.36 17.75
C VAL A 207 40.97 23.86 19.18
N VAL A 208 41.61 24.67 20.03
CA VAL A 208 41.74 24.33 21.45
C VAL A 208 40.52 24.85 22.20
N VAL A 209 39.80 23.95 22.88
CA VAL A 209 38.65 24.30 23.74
C VAL A 209 39.02 23.97 25.18
N ILE A 210 39.15 24.99 26.02
CA ILE A 210 39.43 24.84 27.45
C ILE A 210 38.12 25.01 28.22
N SER A 211 37.70 23.97 28.92
CA SER A 211 36.58 24.05 29.86
C SER A 211 37.09 24.43 31.25
N ARG A 212 36.63 25.56 31.80
CA ARG A 212 36.91 26.02 33.16
C ARG A 212 35.67 25.82 34.04
N ASN A 213 35.86 25.35 35.27
CA ASN A 213 34.85 25.02 36.29
C ASN A 213 33.96 23.80 35.95
N PRO A 214 33.64 22.93 36.94
CA PRO A 214 32.81 21.76 36.72
C PRO A 214 31.34 22.13 36.41
N HIS A 215 30.68 21.32 35.58
CA HIS A 215 29.25 21.50 35.30
C HIS A 215 28.40 21.21 36.54
N SER A 216 27.45 22.11 36.84
CA SER A 216 26.46 21.95 37.92
C SER A 216 25.20 21.16 37.51
N HIS A 217 25.21 20.55 36.32
CA HIS A 217 24.10 19.81 35.74
C HIS A 217 24.63 18.66 34.85
N PRO A 218 23.83 17.60 34.61
CA PRO A 218 24.19 16.56 33.64
C PRO A 218 24.32 17.14 32.22
N PRO A 219 25.10 16.50 31.31
CA PRO A 219 25.18 16.94 29.93
C PRO A 219 23.80 16.88 29.25
N PRO A 220 23.42 17.91 28.46
CA PRO A 220 22.12 17.91 27.79
C PRO A 220 22.07 16.81 26.73
N PHE A 221 20.94 16.12 26.63
CA PHE A 221 20.71 15.13 25.57
C PHE A 221 20.92 15.74 24.17
N PRO A 222 21.59 15.04 23.22
CA PRO A 222 21.89 15.53 21.88
C PRO A 222 20.66 15.51 20.96
N VAL A 223 19.61 16.26 21.33
CA VAL A 223 18.28 16.24 20.68
C VAL A 223 18.14 17.15 19.46
N LYS A 224 19.16 17.94 19.13
CA LYS A 224 19.19 18.83 17.96
C LYS A 224 20.36 18.44 17.07
N THR A 225 20.11 18.22 15.78
CA THR A 225 21.18 18.01 14.80
C THR A 225 21.99 19.32 14.63
N PRO A 226 23.34 19.28 14.76
CA PRO A 226 24.22 20.41 14.42
C PRO A 226 24.05 20.81 12.95
N ALA A 227 24.20 22.11 12.64
CA ALA A 227 23.98 22.61 11.28
C ALA A 227 24.84 21.89 10.21
N PRO A 228 26.16 21.69 10.37
CA PRO A 228 26.96 21.00 9.34
C PRO A 228 26.51 19.56 9.06
N LEU A 229 26.09 18.82 10.10
CA LEU A 229 25.57 17.45 9.95
C LEU A 229 24.16 17.44 9.35
N LEU A 230 23.36 18.47 9.62
CA LEU A 230 22.09 18.68 8.95
C LEU A 230 22.29 19.02 7.48
N ASP A 231 23.29 19.81 7.12
CA ASP A 231 23.60 20.15 5.72
C ASP A 231 24.02 18.91 4.92
N ILE A 232 24.85 18.03 5.51
CA ILE A 232 25.16 16.70 4.93
C ILE A 232 23.88 15.88 4.73
N PHE A 233 23.05 15.73 5.77
CA PHE A 233 21.78 14.99 5.67
C PHE A 233 20.83 15.60 4.63
N SER A 234 20.84 16.94 4.49
CA SER A 234 20.06 17.67 3.50
C SER A 234 20.53 17.38 2.08
N SER A 235 21.85 17.41 1.82
CA SER A 235 22.42 17.07 0.51
C SER A 235 22.01 15.65 0.11
N LEU A 236 22.19 14.67 1.01
CA LEU A 236 21.80 13.28 0.76
C LEU A 236 20.30 13.12 0.45
N LEU A 237 19.42 13.90 1.10
CA LEU A 237 17.98 13.92 0.79
C LEU A 237 17.65 14.59 -0.54
N LEU A 238 18.39 15.63 -0.94
CA LEU A 238 18.22 16.30 -2.24
C LEU A 238 18.72 15.42 -3.39
N ASP A 239 19.80 14.66 -3.19
CA ASP A 239 20.35 13.70 -4.15
C ASP A 239 19.38 12.55 -4.49
N MET A 240 18.39 12.28 -3.63
CA MET A 240 17.29 11.36 -3.93
C MET A 240 16.38 11.87 -5.07
N GLY A 241 16.43 13.17 -5.37
CA GLY A 241 15.64 13.81 -6.42
C GLY A 241 14.14 13.57 -6.28
N TRP A 242 13.50 13.11 -7.36
CA TRP A 242 12.06 12.85 -7.40
C TRP A 242 11.60 11.83 -6.35
N LYS A 243 12.47 10.93 -5.87
CA LYS A 243 12.13 9.94 -4.82
C LYS A 243 11.74 10.60 -3.50
N LEU A 244 12.21 11.82 -3.23
CA LEU A 244 11.86 12.57 -2.00
C LEU A 244 10.34 12.84 -1.88
N ALA A 245 9.60 12.83 -3.02
CA ALA A 245 8.15 13.02 -3.05
C ALA A 245 7.35 12.01 -2.21
N ASP A 246 7.95 10.87 -1.87
CA ASP A 246 7.37 9.76 -1.11
C ASP A 246 8.33 9.21 -0.03
N ALA A 247 9.42 9.92 0.25
CA ALA A 247 10.37 9.52 1.29
C ALA A 247 9.76 9.48 2.70
N THR A 248 10.11 8.45 3.45
CA THR A 248 9.87 8.32 4.90
C THR A 248 11.19 7.95 5.56
N PRO A 249 11.37 8.09 6.88
CA PRO A 249 12.61 7.66 7.55
C PRO A 249 13.03 6.24 7.15
N ARG A 250 12.07 5.29 7.08
CA ARG A 250 12.30 3.92 6.59
C ARG A 250 12.66 3.84 5.10
N LYS A 251 11.95 4.58 4.22
CA LYS A 251 12.23 4.58 2.76
C LYS A 251 13.58 5.22 2.41
N VAL A 252 14.06 6.18 3.22
CA VAL A 252 15.40 6.76 3.10
C VAL A 252 16.49 5.73 3.43
N MET A 253 16.30 4.95 4.51
CA MET A 253 17.24 3.92 4.95
C MET A 253 17.37 2.70 4.03
N ILE A 254 16.46 2.52 3.08
CA ILE A 254 16.52 1.44 2.07
C ILE A 254 16.90 1.96 0.67
N ASP A 255 17.09 3.27 0.50
CA ASP A 255 17.52 3.82 -0.79
C ASP A 255 19.03 3.65 -0.96
N SER A 256 19.44 2.84 -1.94
CA SER A 256 20.85 2.53 -2.16
C SER A 256 21.72 3.77 -2.48
N GLY A 257 21.15 4.80 -3.10
CA GLY A 257 21.84 6.06 -3.39
C GLY A 257 22.10 6.84 -2.11
N PHE A 258 21.05 7.06 -1.30
CA PHE A 258 21.18 7.68 0.02
C PHE A 258 22.16 6.92 0.91
N MET A 259 22.05 5.59 0.97
CA MET A 259 22.89 4.74 1.82
C MET A 259 24.35 4.67 1.38
N SER A 260 24.63 4.66 0.07
CA SER A 260 26.00 4.79 -0.45
C SER A 260 26.60 6.16 -0.15
N GLY A 261 25.80 7.23 -0.23
CA GLY A 261 26.19 8.56 0.21
C GLY A 261 26.52 8.58 1.71
N LEU A 262 25.61 8.13 2.57
CA LEU A 262 25.81 8.07 4.01
C LEU A 262 27.05 7.24 4.41
N ARG A 263 27.27 6.07 3.78
CA ARG A 263 28.48 5.26 3.99
C ARG A 263 29.76 6.05 3.65
N ARG A 264 29.76 6.82 2.56
CA ARG A 264 30.91 7.65 2.16
C ARG A 264 31.17 8.77 3.18
N GLU A 265 30.14 9.53 3.56
CA GLU A 265 30.28 10.64 4.52
C GLU A 265 30.74 10.17 5.91
N LEU A 266 30.42 8.94 6.30
CA LEU A 266 30.85 8.32 7.57
C LEU A 266 32.16 7.52 7.49
N GLY A 267 32.78 7.36 6.31
CA GLY A 267 33.92 6.46 6.13
C GLY A 267 33.61 5.00 6.49
N TRP A 268 32.40 4.54 6.19
CA TRP A 268 31.80 3.36 6.80
C TRP A 268 32.22 2.04 6.15
N ASN A 269 33.20 1.37 6.76
CA ASN A 269 33.82 0.14 6.26
C ASN A 269 33.21 -1.16 6.83
N GLN A 270 32.08 -1.10 7.55
CA GLN A 270 31.44 -2.29 8.13
C GLN A 270 30.52 -3.00 7.13
N SER A 271 30.29 -4.29 7.33
CA SER A 271 29.38 -5.10 6.52
C SER A 271 27.93 -4.61 6.66
N SER A 272 27.46 -4.42 7.90
CA SER A 272 26.16 -3.81 8.20
C SER A 272 26.10 -2.36 7.71
N ASP A 273 24.94 -1.96 7.19
CA ASP A 273 24.67 -0.56 6.88
C ASP A 273 24.70 0.34 8.13
N PRO A 274 25.14 1.60 8.02
CA PRO A 274 25.00 2.59 9.09
C PRO A 274 23.52 2.92 9.30
N ALA A 275 23.16 3.44 10.48
CA ALA A 275 21.86 4.05 10.71
C ALA A 275 21.97 5.58 10.76
N LEU A 276 20.83 6.29 10.70
CA LEU A 276 20.84 7.76 10.79
C LEU A 276 21.44 8.28 12.11
N TRP A 277 21.35 7.52 13.20
CA TRP A 277 21.96 7.89 14.48
C TRP A 277 23.49 7.84 14.46
N ASP A 278 24.11 7.08 13.55
CA ASP A 278 25.56 7.03 13.37
C ASP A 278 26.09 8.32 12.70
N LEU A 279 25.23 9.07 11.99
CA LEU A 279 25.52 10.46 11.60
C LEU A 279 25.30 11.43 12.76
N HIS A 280 24.15 11.36 13.44
CA HIS A 280 23.93 12.09 14.69
C HIS A 280 22.78 11.49 15.51
N PRO A 281 22.90 11.28 16.84
CA PRO A 281 21.89 10.61 17.67
C PRO A 281 20.46 11.17 17.56
N SER A 282 20.29 12.49 17.34
CA SER A 282 18.98 13.10 17.14
C SER A 282 18.21 12.52 15.93
N LEU A 283 18.90 12.08 14.88
CA LEU A 283 18.29 11.53 13.67
C LEU A 283 17.79 10.09 13.85
N GLY A 284 18.15 9.43 14.96
CA GLY A 284 17.51 8.20 15.41
C GLY A 284 16.05 8.41 15.83
N ASN A 285 15.65 9.65 16.18
CA ASN A 285 14.25 9.99 16.37
C ASN A 285 13.56 10.14 15.01
N GLN A 286 12.72 9.15 14.65
CA GLN A 286 12.08 9.11 13.34
C GLN A 286 11.16 10.32 13.07
N ASP A 287 10.53 10.92 14.08
CA ASP A 287 9.71 12.14 13.91
C ASP A 287 10.54 13.39 13.67
N HIS A 288 11.76 13.46 14.20
CA HIS A 288 12.72 14.52 13.90
C HIS A 288 13.19 14.42 12.45
N THR A 289 13.57 13.21 12.03
CA THR A 289 13.92 12.88 10.65
C THR A 289 12.75 13.15 9.69
N ARG A 290 11.51 12.75 10.05
CA ARG A 290 10.28 13.00 9.28
C ARG A 290 10.02 14.49 9.10
N ARG A 291 10.23 15.31 10.14
CA ARG A 291 10.12 16.79 10.06
C ARG A 291 11.15 17.39 9.10
N TYR A 292 12.39 16.92 9.09
CA TYR A 292 13.39 17.36 8.11
C TYR A 292 13.00 16.94 6.69
N ILE A 293 12.68 15.67 6.46
CA ILE A 293 12.21 15.17 5.16
C ILE A 293 11.04 16.01 4.63
N ASN A 294 10.04 16.31 5.47
CA ASN A 294 8.91 17.14 5.10
C ASN A 294 9.33 18.59 4.76
N THR A 295 10.26 19.16 5.53
CA THR A 295 10.80 20.51 5.27
C THR A 295 11.49 20.60 3.90
N PHE A 296 12.29 19.59 3.52
CA PHE A 296 12.95 19.56 2.21
C PHE A 296 11.98 19.21 1.08
N ARG A 297 11.02 18.31 1.32
CA ARG A 297 9.93 18.02 0.36
C ARG A 297 9.15 19.28 0.02
N SER A 298 8.76 20.10 0.99
CA SER A 298 8.03 21.35 0.72
C SER A 298 8.85 22.39 -0.04
N ARG A 299 10.19 22.31 -0.04
CA ARG A 299 11.05 23.16 -0.88
C ARG A 299 11.15 22.66 -2.32
N LEU A 300 11.32 21.35 -2.50
CA LEU A 300 11.39 20.71 -3.83
C LEU A 300 10.03 20.62 -4.54
N PHE A 301 8.96 20.49 -3.77
CA PHE A 301 7.59 20.34 -4.26
C PHE A 301 6.69 21.37 -3.56
N PRO A 302 6.79 22.67 -3.93
CA PRO A 302 6.03 23.74 -3.28
C PRO A 302 4.52 23.57 -3.41
N ASN A 303 4.04 22.98 -4.52
CA ASN A 303 2.63 22.62 -4.75
C ASN A 303 2.23 21.28 -4.11
N GLY A 304 3.10 20.72 -3.25
CA GLY A 304 2.93 19.41 -2.62
C GLY A 304 3.14 18.24 -3.58
N THR A 305 2.84 17.03 -3.09
CA THR A 305 3.02 15.76 -3.83
C THR A 305 1.69 15.07 -4.18
N GLY A 306 0.58 15.76 -3.94
CA GLY A 306 -0.77 15.36 -4.35
C GLY A 306 -1.14 15.88 -5.74
N PHE A 307 -2.44 16.11 -5.95
CA PHE A 307 -3.00 16.52 -7.25
C PHE A 307 -2.51 17.89 -7.74
N GLU A 308 -2.38 18.89 -6.86
CA GLU A 308 -1.85 20.22 -7.24
C GLU A 308 -0.36 20.14 -7.66
N GLY A 309 0.41 19.22 -7.09
CA GLY A 309 1.76 18.89 -7.54
C GLY A 309 1.78 18.25 -8.94
N ALA A 310 0.76 17.45 -9.28
CA ALA A 310 0.59 16.87 -10.62
C ALA A 310 0.19 17.91 -11.67
N LYS A 311 -0.67 18.88 -11.33
CA LYS A 311 -0.97 20.04 -12.19
C LYS A 311 0.28 20.84 -12.50
N ALA A 312 1.01 21.27 -11.46
CA ALA A 312 2.24 22.03 -11.65
C ALA A 312 3.28 21.28 -12.49
N LEU A 313 3.37 19.95 -12.36
CA LEU A 313 4.22 19.13 -13.23
C LEU A 313 3.71 19.10 -14.68
N ALA A 314 2.39 18.99 -14.90
CA ALA A 314 1.79 19.07 -16.23
C ALA A 314 2.08 20.43 -16.89
N ASP A 315 1.91 21.54 -16.16
CA ASP A 315 2.18 22.90 -16.65
C ASP A 315 3.65 23.08 -17.04
N VAL A 316 4.58 22.58 -16.21
CA VAL A 316 6.02 22.59 -16.51
C VAL A 316 6.33 21.76 -17.76
N GLN A 317 5.80 20.53 -17.86
CA GLN A 317 6.07 19.66 -19.01
C GLN A 317 5.41 20.17 -20.30
N MET A 318 4.21 20.74 -20.25
CA MET A 318 3.52 21.29 -21.42
C MET A 318 4.32 22.43 -22.09
N ASN A 319 5.04 23.23 -21.29
CA ASN A 319 5.96 24.27 -21.77
C ASN A 319 7.38 23.75 -22.09
N GLY A 320 7.70 22.50 -21.74
CA GLY A 320 8.99 21.87 -21.95
C GLY A 320 9.17 21.18 -23.32
N PRO A 321 10.31 20.51 -23.53
CA PRO A 321 10.60 19.70 -24.73
C PRO A 321 9.59 18.57 -24.94
N THR A 322 9.24 18.30 -26.20
CA THR A 322 8.20 17.30 -26.56
C THR A 322 8.55 15.87 -26.13
N ASP A 323 9.83 15.52 -26.07
CA ASP A 323 10.33 14.23 -25.59
C ASP A 323 10.30 14.06 -24.06
N GLU A 324 10.14 15.16 -23.32
CA GLU A 324 9.94 15.17 -21.86
C GLU A 324 8.46 15.22 -21.44
N LYS A 325 7.53 15.41 -22.38
CA LYS A 325 6.07 15.44 -22.13
C LYS A 325 5.54 14.06 -21.81
N TYR A 326 5.47 13.74 -20.51
CA TYR A 326 4.86 12.52 -20.00
C TYR A 326 3.50 12.80 -19.35
N VAL A 327 3.39 13.79 -18.47
CA VAL A 327 2.10 14.23 -17.90
C VAL A 327 1.43 15.15 -18.90
N ARG A 328 0.28 14.72 -19.43
CA ARG A 328 -0.40 15.36 -20.57
C ARG A 328 -1.59 16.21 -20.15
N CYS A 329 -2.23 15.86 -19.05
CA CYS A 329 -3.17 16.73 -18.35
C CYS A 329 -3.33 16.30 -16.88
N ALA A 330 -3.82 17.22 -16.05
CA ALA A 330 -4.24 16.98 -14.67
C ALA A 330 -5.49 17.84 -14.40
N GLU A 331 -6.66 17.25 -14.58
CA GLU A 331 -7.94 17.97 -14.74
C GLU A 331 -8.97 17.56 -13.68
N THR A 332 -9.87 18.48 -13.36
CA THR A 332 -11.07 18.21 -12.58
C THR A 332 -12.29 18.43 -13.46
N HIS A 333 -13.15 17.43 -13.56
CA HIS A 333 -14.42 17.45 -14.28
C HIS A 333 -15.57 17.27 -13.28
N THR A 334 -16.77 17.73 -13.64
CA THR A 334 -18.00 17.47 -12.87
C THR A 334 -18.76 16.34 -13.56
N LEU A 335 -19.09 15.27 -12.81
CA LEU A 335 -19.91 14.17 -13.33
C LEU A 335 -21.40 14.51 -13.30
N ASP A 336 -22.21 13.73 -14.01
CA ASP A 336 -23.68 13.87 -14.07
C ASP A 336 -24.35 13.82 -12.68
N ASP A 337 -23.72 13.16 -11.70
CA ASP A 337 -24.18 13.11 -10.30
C ASP A 337 -23.70 14.29 -9.43
N GLY A 338 -23.11 15.31 -10.05
CA GLY A 338 -22.56 16.51 -9.42
C GLY A 338 -21.21 16.30 -8.71
N LYS A 339 -20.66 15.07 -8.68
CA LYS A 339 -19.41 14.82 -7.96
C LYS A 339 -18.17 15.26 -8.75
N PRO A 340 -17.13 15.78 -8.08
CA PRO A 340 -15.87 16.12 -8.72
C PRO A 340 -15.07 14.85 -9.08
N PHE A 341 -14.79 14.68 -10.36
CA PHE A 341 -13.91 13.64 -10.90
C PHE A 341 -12.55 14.25 -11.22
N GLN A 342 -11.49 13.75 -10.59
CA GLN A 342 -10.12 14.18 -10.87
C GLN A 342 -9.43 13.11 -11.71
N LEU A 343 -8.74 13.54 -12.77
CA LEU A 343 -7.97 12.67 -13.66
C LEU A 343 -6.58 13.25 -13.93
N VAL A 344 -5.60 12.38 -14.13
CA VAL A 344 -4.26 12.73 -14.62
C VAL A 344 -3.90 11.73 -15.71
N ILE A 345 -3.58 12.19 -16.92
CA ILE A 345 -3.17 11.32 -18.04
C ILE A 345 -1.66 11.41 -18.24
N CYS A 346 -1.03 10.25 -18.34
CA CYS A 346 0.41 10.06 -18.42
C CYS A 346 0.78 9.20 -19.65
N MET A 347 1.30 9.82 -20.70
CA MET A 347 1.76 9.15 -21.92
C MET A 347 2.73 10.04 -22.72
N THR A 348 3.84 9.46 -23.19
CA THR A 348 4.76 10.15 -24.12
C THR A 348 4.20 10.18 -25.55
N PRO A 349 4.65 11.08 -26.44
CA PRO A 349 4.27 11.04 -27.85
C PRO A 349 4.61 9.72 -28.56
N THR A 350 5.68 9.02 -28.13
CA THR A 350 5.99 7.66 -28.62
C THR A 350 4.91 6.65 -28.20
N MET A 351 4.38 6.77 -26.98
CA MET A 351 3.26 5.95 -26.51
C MET A 351 1.97 6.28 -27.26
N SER A 352 1.70 7.56 -27.57
CA SER A 352 0.60 7.99 -28.45
C SER A 352 0.68 7.35 -29.84
N ALA A 353 1.84 7.42 -30.49
CA ALA A 353 2.06 6.76 -31.79
C ALA A 353 1.88 5.24 -31.70
N LYS A 354 2.32 4.61 -30.61
CA LYS A 354 2.14 3.17 -30.39
C LYS A 354 0.70 2.77 -30.11
N LEU A 355 -0.09 3.61 -29.42
CA LEU A 355 -1.52 3.45 -29.21
C LEU A 355 -2.26 3.52 -30.55
N MET A 356 -2.05 4.57 -31.34
CA MET A 356 -2.74 4.77 -32.62
C MET A 356 -2.35 3.74 -33.69
N GLY A 357 -1.13 3.19 -33.60
CA GLY A 357 -0.61 2.16 -34.50
C GLY A 357 -0.92 0.70 -34.09
N CYS A 358 -1.71 0.44 -33.04
CA CYS A 358 -2.00 -0.92 -32.58
C CYS A 358 -3.44 -1.37 -32.85
N THR A 359 -3.65 -2.68 -32.97
CA THR A 359 -4.96 -3.28 -33.28
C THR A 359 -5.61 -4.01 -32.10
N ASN A 360 -4.84 -4.42 -31.11
CA ASN A 360 -5.30 -5.22 -29.98
C ASN A 360 -4.81 -4.61 -28.67
N LEU A 361 -5.75 -4.22 -27.82
CA LEU A 361 -5.51 -3.54 -26.55
C LEU A 361 -6.04 -4.36 -25.37
N SER A 362 -5.44 -4.18 -24.21
CA SER A 362 -6.02 -4.58 -22.93
C SER A 362 -6.04 -3.42 -21.94
N ILE A 363 -7.10 -3.36 -21.12
CA ILE A 363 -7.26 -2.35 -20.07
C ILE A 363 -7.39 -3.03 -18.71
N ASP A 364 -6.83 -2.40 -17.68
CA ASP A 364 -6.87 -2.87 -16.30
C ASP A 364 -6.85 -1.69 -15.32
N THR A 365 -7.13 -1.93 -14.04
CA THR A 365 -7.09 -0.90 -13.00
C THR A 365 -6.50 -1.42 -11.69
N SER A 366 -5.43 -0.78 -11.22
CA SER A 366 -4.76 -1.09 -9.96
C SER A 366 -5.20 -0.12 -8.85
N PHE A 367 -5.58 -0.68 -7.70
CA PHE A 367 -6.00 0.07 -6.52
C PHE A 367 -4.91 0.16 -5.44
N LYS A 368 -3.89 -0.70 -5.49
CA LYS A 368 -2.89 -0.84 -4.41
C LYS A 368 -1.77 0.21 -4.47
N ARG A 369 -1.58 0.85 -5.63
CA ARG A 369 -0.38 1.65 -5.88
C ARG A 369 -0.43 3.05 -5.26
N LEU A 370 -1.61 3.64 -5.13
CA LEU A 370 -1.80 5.02 -4.70
C LEU A 370 -2.58 5.12 -3.39
N HIS A 371 -2.41 6.25 -2.70
CA HIS A 371 -3.06 6.54 -1.43
C HIS A 371 -4.50 7.08 -1.58
N ARG A 372 -5.42 6.68 -0.68
CA ARG A 372 -6.84 7.11 -0.60
C ARG A 372 -7.62 6.74 -1.88
N LYS A 373 -8.36 7.71 -2.45
CA LYS A 373 -9.38 7.58 -3.48
C LYS A 373 -8.85 7.39 -4.91
N TRP A 374 -7.54 7.30 -5.09
CA TRP A 374 -6.92 7.29 -6.40
C TRP A 374 -6.65 5.88 -6.89
N GLN A 375 -6.92 5.68 -8.18
CA GLN A 375 -6.79 4.41 -8.87
C GLN A 375 -5.90 4.63 -10.09
N GLU A 376 -5.12 3.61 -10.45
CA GLU A 376 -4.25 3.64 -11.62
C GLU A 376 -4.88 2.82 -12.74
N PHE A 377 -5.25 3.49 -13.83
CA PHE A 377 -5.80 2.90 -15.04
C PHE A 377 -4.69 2.73 -16.08
N GLU A 378 -4.56 1.56 -16.67
CA GLU A 378 -3.58 1.28 -17.73
C GLU A 378 -4.29 0.86 -19.02
N ILE A 379 -3.82 1.38 -20.16
CA ILE A 379 -4.04 0.79 -21.48
C ILE A 379 -2.72 0.15 -21.92
N GLU A 380 -2.75 -1.15 -22.20
CA GLU A 380 -1.63 -1.92 -22.74
C GLU A 380 -1.87 -2.32 -24.20
N ALA A 381 -0.83 -2.23 -25.02
CA ALA A 381 -0.78 -2.86 -26.33
C ALA A 381 0.02 -4.17 -26.26
N TRP A 382 -0.43 -5.21 -26.96
CA TRP A 382 0.34 -6.43 -27.12
C TRP A 382 1.39 -6.25 -28.23
N ASP A 383 2.67 -6.34 -27.87
CA ASP A 383 3.77 -6.29 -28.82
C ASP A 383 4.09 -7.70 -29.34
N ASN A 384 3.73 -7.97 -30.60
CA ASN A 384 3.99 -9.26 -31.26
C ASN A 384 5.47 -9.54 -31.55
N ILE A 385 6.33 -8.52 -31.64
CA ILE A 385 7.78 -8.70 -31.91
C ILE A 385 8.48 -9.16 -30.63
N HIS A 386 8.13 -8.52 -29.51
CA HIS A 386 8.73 -8.80 -28.19
C HIS A 386 7.92 -9.81 -27.36
N MET A 387 6.74 -10.20 -27.83
CA MET A 387 5.78 -11.11 -27.19
C MET A 387 5.50 -10.75 -25.72
N ARG A 388 5.26 -9.46 -25.48
CA ARG A 388 4.94 -8.88 -24.16
C ARG A 388 3.86 -7.81 -24.27
N SER A 389 3.13 -7.60 -23.18
CA SER A 389 2.38 -6.35 -22.99
C SER A 389 3.30 -5.16 -22.83
N VAL A 390 2.83 -3.99 -23.26
CA VAL A 390 3.51 -2.71 -23.12
C VAL A 390 2.45 -1.64 -22.81
N VAL A 391 2.61 -0.93 -21.70
CA VAL A 391 1.75 0.20 -21.35
C VAL A 391 1.91 1.31 -22.39
N VAL A 392 0.81 1.70 -23.02
CA VAL A 392 0.71 2.80 -23.99
C VAL A 392 -0.09 3.99 -23.45
N VAL A 393 -0.84 3.80 -22.36
CA VAL A 393 -1.40 4.90 -21.56
C VAL A 393 -1.36 4.50 -20.10
N ARG A 394 -0.90 5.41 -19.24
CA ARG A 394 -1.10 5.36 -17.79
C ARG A 394 -1.99 6.52 -17.42
N ALA A 395 -2.97 6.31 -16.55
CA ALA A 395 -3.80 7.38 -16.03
C ALA A 395 -4.10 7.16 -14.55
N PHE A 396 -4.41 8.24 -13.85
CA PHE A 396 -4.82 8.22 -12.46
C PHE A 396 -6.20 8.83 -12.35
N THR A 397 -7.13 8.14 -11.68
CA THR A 397 -8.56 8.50 -11.63
C THR A 397 -9.09 8.44 -10.20
N THR A 398 -10.14 9.22 -9.91
CA THR A 398 -10.86 9.18 -8.62
C THR A 398 -12.29 8.64 -8.70
N SER A 399 -12.69 8.08 -9.85
CA SER A 399 -14.04 7.54 -10.07
C SER A 399 -13.98 6.38 -11.05
N GLN A 400 -14.91 5.44 -10.88
CA GLN A 400 -15.12 4.30 -11.77
C GLN A 400 -16.43 4.38 -12.57
N SER A 401 -17.17 5.49 -12.51
CA SER A 401 -18.41 5.64 -13.28
C SER A 401 -18.16 5.50 -14.79
N ALA A 402 -19.22 5.19 -15.55
CA ALA A 402 -19.14 5.15 -17.01
C ALA A 402 -18.78 6.52 -17.60
N ASP A 403 -19.21 7.60 -16.96
CA ASP A 403 -19.00 8.97 -17.42
C ASP A 403 -17.56 9.42 -17.16
N ALA A 404 -16.99 9.04 -16.01
CA ALA A 404 -15.56 9.20 -15.73
C ALA A 404 -14.69 8.48 -16.76
N HIS A 405 -15.05 7.25 -17.14
CA HIS A 405 -14.35 6.50 -18.19
C HIS A 405 -14.56 7.10 -19.59
N PHE A 406 -15.76 7.60 -19.91
CA PHE A 406 -16.04 8.29 -21.18
C PHE A 406 -15.17 9.55 -21.33
N ILE A 407 -15.12 10.40 -20.30
CA ILE A 407 -14.22 11.57 -20.25
C ILE A 407 -12.76 11.12 -20.39
N LEU A 408 -12.34 10.10 -19.64
CA LEU A 408 -10.98 9.56 -19.68
C LEU A 408 -10.58 9.11 -21.10
N PHE A 409 -11.38 8.26 -21.75
CA PHE A 409 -11.10 7.82 -23.12
C PHE A 409 -11.07 8.99 -24.11
N THR A 410 -12.00 9.94 -23.98
CA THR A 410 -12.06 11.14 -24.83
C THR A 410 -10.75 11.93 -24.74
N ARG A 411 -10.32 12.30 -23.52
CA ARG A 411 -9.07 13.05 -23.31
C ARG A 411 -7.83 12.27 -23.77
N ILE A 412 -7.76 10.94 -23.52
CA ILE A 412 -6.67 10.08 -24.01
C ILE A 412 -6.57 10.15 -25.54
N PHE A 413 -7.68 10.03 -26.24
CA PHE A 413 -7.69 10.00 -27.69
C PHE A 413 -7.50 11.38 -28.34
N GLU A 414 -7.94 12.45 -27.70
CA GLU A 414 -7.61 13.82 -28.11
C GLU A 414 -6.11 14.08 -28.01
N ILE A 415 -5.47 13.66 -26.91
CA ILE A 415 -4.01 13.73 -26.74
C ILE A 415 -3.30 12.91 -27.84
N ALA A 416 -3.74 11.66 -28.07
CA ALA A 416 -3.10 10.79 -29.06
C ALA A 416 -3.29 11.29 -30.50
N THR A 417 -4.45 11.87 -30.83
CA THR A 417 -4.74 12.52 -32.11
C THR A 417 -3.86 13.76 -32.29
N SER A 418 -3.72 14.60 -31.24
CA SER A 418 -2.89 15.80 -31.26
C SER A 418 -1.39 15.49 -31.47
N ASP A 419 -0.89 14.40 -30.88
CA ASP A 419 0.51 13.99 -31.03
C ASP A 419 0.84 13.39 -32.41
N THR A 420 -0.14 12.74 -33.06
CA THR A 420 0.11 11.91 -34.25
C THR A 420 -0.46 12.48 -35.53
N GLY A 421 -1.44 13.39 -35.44
CA GLY A 421 -2.26 13.84 -36.57
C GLY A 421 -3.21 12.75 -37.12
N LEU A 422 -3.29 11.58 -36.47
CA LEU A 422 -4.10 10.45 -36.94
C LEU A 422 -5.47 10.44 -36.25
N PRO A 423 -6.57 10.18 -36.97
CA PRO A 423 -7.89 10.00 -36.36
C PRO A 423 -7.97 8.67 -35.60
N VAL A 424 -8.90 8.60 -34.64
CA VAL A 424 -9.19 7.38 -33.88
C VAL A 424 -10.03 6.43 -34.73
N LEU A 425 -9.50 5.26 -35.04
CA LEU A 425 -10.16 4.29 -35.93
C LEU A 425 -10.43 2.96 -35.20
N PHE A 426 -11.69 2.53 -35.24
CA PHE A 426 -12.13 1.18 -34.88
C PHE A 426 -12.53 0.40 -36.12
N MET A 427 -12.15 -0.89 -36.16
CA MET A 427 -12.38 -1.82 -37.27
C MET A 427 -13.88 -1.96 -37.61
N HIS A 428 -14.76 -1.95 -36.61
CA HIS A 428 -16.20 -2.09 -36.81
C HIS A 428 -16.92 -0.82 -37.27
N ILE A 429 -16.26 0.34 -37.17
CA ILE A 429 -16.79 1.64 -37.58
C ILE A 429 -16.20 2.04 -38.94
N HIS A 430 -14.87 1.96 -39.08
CA HIS A 430 -14.12 2.53 -40.22
C HIS A 430 -13.47 1.47 -41.13
N GLY A 431 -13.64 0.18 -40.83
CA GLY A 431 -12.99 -0.90 -41.58
C GLY A 431 -11.49 -1.08 -41.33
N GLN A 432 -10.89 -0.30 -40.43
CA GLN A 432 -9.49 -0.40 -40.00
C GLN A 432 -9.28 0.15 -38.57
N GLY A 433 -8.09 -0.05 -38.01
CA GLY A 433 -7.74 0.38 -36.65
C GLY A 433 -8.02 -0.68 -35.58
N PHE A 434 -8.52 -0.29 -34.40
CA PHE A 434 -8.73 -1.19 -33.26
C PHE A 434 -9.67 -2.35 -33.61
N GLN A 435 -9.17 -3.57 -33.46
CA GLN A 435 -9.85 -4.84 -33.73
C GLN A 435 -10.40 -5.49 -32.46
N SER A 436 -9.66 -5.40 -31.35
CA SER A 436 -10.14 -5.92 -30.07
C SER A 436 -9.65 -5.15 -28.85
N TRP A 437 -10.48 -5.14 -27.81
CA TRP A 437 -10.19 -4.60 -26.49
C TRP A 437 -10.52 -5.64 -25.43
N ILE A 438 -9.60 -5.90 -24.51
CA ILE A 438 -9.76 -6.93 -23.47
C ILE A 438 -9.72 -6.28 -22.09
N ALA A 439 -10.75 -6.49 -21.28
CA ALA A 439 -10.86 -5.91 -19.95
C ALA A 439 -11.26 -6.95 -18.89
N ASP A 440 -11.27 -6.55 -17.62
CA ASP A 440 -12.10 -7.23 -16.63
C ASP A 440 -13.59 -6.87 -16.80
N ALA A 441 -14.49 -7.57 -16.11
CA ALA A 441 -15.94 -7.39 -16.20
C ALA A 441 -16.48 -6.11 -15.54
N HIS A 442 -15.65 -5.06 -15.42
CA HIS A 442 -15.98 -3.83 -14.74
C HIS A 442 -16.94 -2.95 -15.58
N LYS A 443 -18.15 -2.71 -15.06
CA LYS A 443 -19.27 -2.12 -15.81
C LYS A 443 -18.95 -0.73 -16.36
N GLY A 444 -18.31 0.12 -15.56
CA GLY A 444 -17.98 1.50 -15.95
C GLY A 444 -16.93 1.59 -17.06
N GLN A 445 -15.95 0.67 -17.08
CA GLN A 445 -14.91 0.63 -18.13
C GLN A 445 -15.53 0.31 -19.50
N GLY A 446 -16.29 -0.78 -19.56
CA GLY A 446 -16.99 -1.20 -20.78
C GLY A 446 -17.96 -0.11 -21.25
N LEU A 447 -18.89 0.34 -20.38
CA LEU A 447 -19.90 1.31 -20.77
C LEU A 447 -19.31 2.67 -21.18
N GLY A 448 -18.27 3.16 -20.50
CA GLY A 448 -17.59 4.41 -20.90
C GLY A 448 -16.92 4.33 -22.27
N LEU A 449 -16.31 3.18 -22.59
CA LEU A 449 -15.74 2.93 -23.92
C LEU A 449 -16.81 2.78 -25.01
N GLY A 450 -17.95 2.16 -24.68
CA GLY A 450 -19.12 2.09 -25.54
C GLY A 450 -19.70 3.48 -25.84
N LYS A 451 -19.82 4.34 -24.82
CA LYS A 451 -20.21 5.75 -24.97
C LYS A 451 -19.23 6.52 -25.86
N PHE A 452 -17.92 6.27 -25.74
CA PHE A 452 -16.92 6.87 -26.63
C PHE A 452 -17.12 6.46 -28.10
N CYS A 453 -17.38 5.18 -28.37
CA CYS A 453 -17.71 4.71 -29.72
C CYS A 453 -19.01 5.34 -30.26
N GLN A 454 -20.02 5.50 -29.41
CA GLN A 454 -21.29 6.14 -29.79
C GLN A 454 -21.10 7.61 -30.15
N ALA A 455 -20.32 8.36 -29.36
CA ALA A 455 -19.97 9.74 -29.65
C ALA A 455 -19.19 9.88 -30.97
N LEU A 456 -18.23 8.97 -31.22
CA LEU A 456 -17.45 8.91 -32.46
C LEU A 456 -18.33 8.65 -33.70
N CYS A 457 -19.44 7.92 -33.53
CA CYS A 457 -20.41 7.63 -34.59
C CYS A 457 -21.50 8.69 -34.77
N ALA A 458 -21.64 9.70 -33.90
CA ALA A 458 -22.82 10.56 -33.85
C ALA A 458 -23.15 11.29 -35.17
N MET A 459 -22.12 11.61 -35.97
CA MET A 459 -22.24 12.29 -37.26
C MET A 459 -22.14 11.35 -38.48
N LEU A 460 -22.00 10.03 -38.28
CA LEU A 460 -21.85 9.06 -39.37
C LEU A 460 -23.22 8.59 -39.89
N GLU A 461 -23.41 8.62 -41.21
CA GLU A 461 -24.61 8.10 -41.87
C GLU A 461 -24.46 6.64 -42.33
N ASP A 462 -23.25 6.09 -42.28
CA ASP A 462 -22.92 4.74 -42.76
C ASP A 462 -23.67 3.63 -42.02
N PHE A 463 -23.93 2.54 -42.75
CA PHE A 463 -24.56 1.33 -42.22
C PHE A 463 -23.52 0.39 -41.60
N CYS A 464 -23.92 -0.29 -40.52
CA CYS A 464 -23.06 -1.24 -39.84
C CYS A 464 -22.78 -2.47 -40.72
N LYS A 465 -21.50 -2.70 -41.07
CA LYS A 465 -21.04 -3.86 -41.87
C LYS A 465 -21.56 -5.21 -41.36
N PHE A 466 -21.71 -5.37 -40.05
CA PHE A 466 -22.20 -6.61 -39.41
C PHE A 466 -23.72 -6.71 -39.27
N GLU A 467 -24.43 -5.57 -39.35
CA GLU A 467 -25.89 -5.50 -39.20
C GLU A 467 -26.39 -4.45 -40.22
N PRO A 468 -26.43 -4.77 -41.53
CA PRO A 468 -26.58 -3.77 -42.61
C PRO A 468 -27.89 -2.99 -42.61
N THR A 469 -28.86 -3.37 -41.78
CA THR A 469 -30.14 -2.66 -41.58
C THR A 469 -30.05 -1.52 -40.55
N ARG A 470 -28.93 -1.40 -39.82
CA ARG A 470 -28.73 -0.39 -38.76
C ARG A 470 -27.63 0.59 -39.15
N ARG A 471 -27.85 1.89 -38.92
CA ARG A 471 -26.80 2.92 -39.08
C ARG A 471 -25.85 2.88 -37.90
N LEU A 472 -24.59 3.27 -38.09
CA LEU A 472 -23.57 3.30 -37.04
C LEU A 472 -23.93 4.24 -35.88
N ARG A 473 -24.61 5.36 -36.17
CA ARG A 473 -25.12 6.31 -35.16
C ARG A 473 -26.32 5.81 -34.35
N ASP A 474 -27.04 4.80 -34.86
CA ASP A 474 -28.22 4.20 -34.23
C ASP A 474 -27.86 2.97 -33.36
N LEU A 475 -26.55 2.78 -33.10
CA LEU A 475 -26.03 1.76 -32.19
C LEU A 475 -25.94 2.32 -30.76
N ASP A 476 -26.29 1.50 -29.78
CA ASP A 476 -26.10 1.85 -28.37
C ASP A 476 -24.65 1.53 -27.90
N PRO A 477 -24.23 1.97 -26.70
CA PRO A 477 -22.90 1.65 -26.18
C PRO A 477 -22.58 0.14 -26.11
N TYR A 478 -23.56 -0.71 -25.83
CA TYR A 478 -23.39 -2.16 -25.75
C TYR A 478 -23.33 -2.82 -27.14
N ASP A 479 -24.07 -2.29 -28.13
CA ASP A 479 -23.95 -2.67 -29.53
C ASP A 479 -22.53 -2.47 -30.05
N HIS A 480 -21.92 -1.32 -29.74
CA HIS A 480 -20.52 -1.09 -30.12
C HIS A 480 -19.59 -2.11 -29.46
N LEU A 481 -19.70 -2.34 -28.14
CA LEU A 481 -18.85 -3.30 -27.43
C LEU A 481 -18.96 -4.72 -28.00
N ARG A 482 -20.15 -5.17 -28.41
CA ARG A 482 -20.38 -6.48 -29.04
C ARG A 482 -19.53 -6.74 -30.29
N ARG A 483 -18.95 -5.71 -30.90
CA ARG A 483 -18.18 -5.77 -32.16
C ARG A 483 -16.65 -5.77 -31.98
N PHE A 484 -16.13 -5.52 -30.78
CA PHE A 484 -14.67 -5.50 -30.52
C PHE A 484 -14.25 -5.81 -29.06
N PHE A 485 -15.16 -5.77 -28.09
CA PHE A 485 -14.83 -5.94 -26.68
C PHE A 485 -14.83 -7.42 -26.25
N ARG A 486 -13.89 -7.78 -25.38
CA ARG A 486 -13.71 -9.13 -24.82
C ARG A 486 -13.45 -9.06 -23.32
N LEU A 487 -13.92 -10.08 -22.60
CA LEU A 487 -13.64 -10.21 -21.17
C LEU A 487 -12.45 -11.14 -20.90
N CYS A 488 -11.68 -10.80 -19.86
CA CYS A 488 -10.57 -11.60 -19.38
C CYS A 488 -11.06 -12.95 -18.86
N ILE A 489 -10.70 -14.04 -19.56
CA ILE A 489 -11.11 -15.39 -19.19
C ILE A 489 -10.50 -15.81 -17.84
N THR A 490 -9.35 -15.27 -17.43
CA THR A 490 -8.77 -15.50 -16.10
C THR A 490 -9.69 -14.98 -14.99
N HIS A 491 -10.13 -13.72 -15.08
CA HIS A 491 -10.99 -13.10 -14.07
C HIS A 491 -12.37 -13.74 -14.02
N PHE A 492 -12.97 -13.99 -15.20
CA PHE A 492 -14.20 -14.76 -15.32
C PHE A 492 -14.13 -16.14 -14.63
N LYS A 493 -13.07 -16.93 -14.88
CA LYS A 493 -12.89 -18.24 -14.24
C LYS A 493 -12.63 -18.14 -12.73
N ARG A 494 -11.91 -17.11 -12.27
CA ARG A 494 -11.69 -16.83 -10.84
C ARG A 494 -13.01 -16.53 -10.13
N HIS A 495 -13.85 -15.68 -10.72
CA HIS A 495 -15.16 -15.33 -10.21
C HIS A 495 -16.11 -16.53 -10.15
N ILE A 496 -16.17 -17.36 -11.21
CA ILE A 496 -17.01 -18.58 -11.20
C ILE A 496 -16.51 -19.60 -10.17
N ARG A 497 -15.19 -19.72 -9.95
CA ARG A 497 -14.63 -20.56 -8.88
C ARG A 497 -15.06 -20.09 -7.49
N ALA A 498 -15.12 -18.78 -7.22
CA ALA A 498 -15.63 -18.25 -5.96
C ALA A 498 -17.13 -18.55 -5.74
N LEU A 499 -17.89 -18.76 -6.83
CA LEU A 499 -19.30 -19.17 -6.74
C LEU A 499 -19.49 -20.69 -6.54
N HIS A 500 -18.48 -21.53 -6.79
CA HIS A 500 -18.56 -23.00 -6.73
C HIS A 500 -19.19 -23.56 -5.44
N PRO A 501 -18.93 -23.03 -4.21
CA PRO A 501 -19.56 -23.53 -2.99
C PRO A 501 -21.09 -23.29 -2.90
N TYR A 502 -21.65 -22.46 -3.78
CA TYR A 502 -23.03 -21.95 -3.69
C TYR A 502 -23.91 -22.34 -4.89
N ILE A 503 -23.38 -23.15 -5.82
CA ILE A 503 -24.04 -23.52 -7.09
C ILE A 503 -23.88 -25.01 -7.35
N THR A 504 -24.76 -25.59 -8.16
CA THR A 504 -24.61 -27.00 -8.57
C THR A 504 -23.38 -27.20 -9.46
N LYS A 505 -22.84 -28.42 -9.46
CA LYS A 505 -21.67 -28.80 -10.28
C LYS A 505 -21.97 -28.66 -11.77
N GLU A 506 -23.20 -28.96 -12.16
CA GLU A 506 -23.75 -28.84 -13.51
C GLU A 506 -23.80 -27.37 -13.93
N ALA A 507 -24.32 -26.48 -13.06
CA ALA A 507 -24.33 -25.04 -13.31
C ALA A 507 -22.93 -24.44 -13.39
N TYR A 508 -21.99 -24.89 -12.55
CA TYR A 508 -20.58 -24.46 -12.63
C TYR A 508 -19.98 -24.77 -14.01
N PHE A 509 -20.17 -25.98 -14.55
CA PHE A 509 -19.69 -26.33 -15.89
C PHE A 509 -20.45 -25.61 -17.01
N ALA A 510 -21.77 -25.42 -16.86
CA ALA A 510 -22.58 -24.65 -17.80
C ALA A 510 -22.16 -23.17 -17.86
N MET A 511 -21.87 -22.54 -16.71
CA MET A 511 -21.32 -21.18 -16.66
C MET A 511 -19.95 -21.12 -17.36
N LEU A 512 -19.06 -22.09 -17.14
CA LEU A 512 -17.76 -22.13 -17.79
C LEU A 512 -17.83 -22.34 -19.32
N SER A 513 -18.82 -23.09 -19.83
CA SER A 513 -18.97 -23.36 -21.26
C SER A 513 -19.28 -22.11 -22.08
N LEU A 514 -19.86 -21.07 -21.44
CA LEU A 514 -20.08 -19.73 -22.00
C LEU A 514 -18.79 -18.92 -22.22
N SER A 515 -17.59 -19.50 -22.01
CA SER A 515 -16.30 -18.92 -22.39
C SER A 515 -15.67 -19.61 -23.61
N SER A 516 -16.44 -19.74 -24.68
CA SER A 516 -16.11 -20.53 -25.88
C SER A 516 -16.06 -19.70 -27.17
N SER A 517 -15.25 -20.16 -28.14
CA SER A 517 -15.30 -19.69 -29.54
C SER A 517 -16.03 -20.66 -30.48
N GLN A 518 -16.57 -21.75 -29.93
CA GLN A 518 -17.34 -22.76 -30.64
C GLN A 518 -18.80 -22.70 -30.19
N PRO A 519 -19.78 -22.80 -31.12
CA PRO A 519 -21.19 -22.91 -30.78
C PRO A 519 -21.48 -24.07 -29.82
N LEU A 520 -22.20 -23.78 -28.74
CA LEU A 520 -22.87 -24.78 -27.92
C LEU A 520 -24.04 -25.38 -28.71
N ALA A 521 -24.26 -26.69 -28.56
CA ALA A 521 -25.36 -27.40 -29.24
C ALA A 521 -26.74 -26.93 -28.77
N ASP A 522 -26.88 -26.58 -27.50
CA ASP A 522 -28.08 -25.97 -26.92
C ASP A 522 -27.69 -24.87 -25.93
N LEU A 523 -27.70 -23.62 -26.41
CA LEU A 523 -27.43 -22.44 -25.59
C LEU A 523 -28.56 -22.18 -24.58
N GLU A 524 -29.80 -22.45 -24.97
CA GLU A 524 -31.00 -22.17 -24.18
C GLU A 524 -31.15 -23.19 -23.04
N GLY A 525 -30.91 -24.46 -23.31
CA GLY A 525 -30.74 -25.49 -22.28
C GLY A 525 -29.57 -25.19 -21.34
N THR A 526 -28.46 -24.63 -21.84
CA THR A 526 -27.35 -24.17 -21.00
C THR A 526 -27.80 -23.07 -20.03
N PHE A 527 -28.59 -22.09 -20.49
CA PHE A 527 -29.16 -21.06 -19.60
C PHE A 527 -30.06 -21.66 -18.51
N ARG A 528 -30.98 -22.56 -18.87
CA ARG A 528 -31.87 -23.23 -17.89
C ARG A 528 -31.10 -24.03 -16.83
N VAL A 529 -30.01 -24.69 -17.21
CA VAL A 529 -29.13 -25.39 -16.24
C VAL A 529 -28.49 -24.42 -15.25
N ILE A 530 -28.15 -23.19 -15.68
CA ILE A 530 -27.59 -22.15 -14.81
C ILE A 530 -28.68 -21.55 -13.89
N GLU A 531 -29.89 -21.32 -14.41
CA GLU A 531 -31.03 -20.82 -13.61
C GLU A 531 -31.43 -21.81 -12.49
N LEU A 532 -31.48 -23.10 -12.81
CA LEU A 532 -31.72 -24.18 -11.85
C LEU A 532 -30.51 -24.46 -10.94
N GLY A 533 -29.37 -23.82 -11.19
CA GLY A 533 -28.12 -23.95 -10.45
C GLY A 533 -28.10 -23.32 -9.06
N GLY A 534 -29.19 -22.66 -8.65
CA GLY A 534 -29.32 -21.97 -7.36
C GLY A 534 -29.29 -20.45 -7.49
N LYS A 535 -29.68 -19.74 -6.41
CA LYS A 535 -29.91 -18.29 -6.43
C LYS A 535 -28.72 -17.48 -6.95
N LYS A 536 -27.48 -17.82 -6.55
CA LYS A 536 -26.27 -17.12 -7.04
C LYS A 536 -26.03 -17.36 -8.54
N ALA A 537 -26.29 -18.56 -9.07
CA ALA A 537 -26.15 -18.86 -10.49
C ALA A 537 -27.19 -18.11 -11.34
N ALA A 538 -28.46 -18.14 -10.94
CA ALA A 538 -29.54 -17.40 -11.60
C ALA A 538 -29.30 -15.87 -11.56
N SER A 539 -28.91 -15.32 -10.41
CA SER A 539 -28.57 -13.89 -10.29
C SER A 539 -27.36 -13.49 -11.15
N TRP A 540 -26.35 -14.38 -11.25
CA TRP A 540 -25.21 -14.16 -12.14
C TRP A 540 -25.65 -14.13 -13.61
N LEU A 541 -26.47 -15.09 -14.07
CA LEU A 541 -26.95 -15.11 -15.46
C LEU A 541 -27.79 -13.87 -15.78
N GLN A 542 -28.70 -13.48 -14.86
CA GLN A 542 -29.52 -12.29 -15.01
C GLN A 542 -28.67 -11.01 -15.08
N ASP A 543 -27.58 -10.91 -14.31
CA ASP A 543 -26.61 -9.82 -14.45
C ASP A 543 -25.92 -9.83 -15.82
N LYS A 544 -25.63 -11.00 -16.42
CA LYS A 544 -24.96 -11.05 -17.75
C LYS A 544 -25.92 -10.84 -18.92
N LEU A 545 -27.20 -11.15 -18.77
CA LEU A 545 -28.25 -10.88 -19.76
C LEU A 545 -28.76 -9.43 -19.70
N VAL A 546 -29.00 -8.89 -18.50
CA VAL A 546 -29.70 -7.61 -18.29
C VAL A 546 -28.78 -6.51 -17.75
N GLY A 547 -28.00 -6.81 -16.70
CA GLY A 547 -27.20 -5.82 -15.97
C GLY A 547 -25.86 -5.44 -16.62
N THR A 548 -25.31 -6.31 -17.45
CA THR A 548 -24.04 -6.17 -18.17
C THR A 548 -24.17 -6.75 -19.58
N LYS A 549 -25.06 -6.16 -20.38
CA LYS A 549 -25.47 -6.69 -21.71
C LYS A 549 -24.33 -7.02 -22.67
N PHE A 550 -23.16 -6.39 -22.51
CA PHE A 550 -21.94 -6.68 -23.29
C PHE A 550 -21.21 -7.96 -22.85
N ALA A 551 -21.43 -8.47 -21.64
CA ALA A 551 -20.59 -9.50 -21.03
C ALA A 551 -20.67 -10.87 -21.74
N LEU A 552 -21.89 -11.34 -22.07
CA LEU A 552 -22.04 -12.60 -22.82
C LEU A 552 -21.42 -12.51 -24.23
N PRO A 553 -21.72 -11.49 -25.07
CA PRO A 553 -21.02 -11.31 -26.35
C PRO A 553 -19.50 -11.10 -26.25
N ALA A 554 -19.00 -10.63 -25.11
CA ALA A 554 -17.57 -10.46 -24.83
C ALA A 554 -16.88 -11.73 -24.27
N LEU A 555 -17.64 -12.77 -23.90
CA LEU A 555 -17.14 -14.07 -23.44
C LEU A 555 -17.33 -15.20 -24.45
N TYR A 556 -18.39 -15.13 -25.26
CA TYR A 556 -18.85 -16.19 -26.14
C TYR A 556 -18.93 -15.70 -27.59
N GLN A 557 -17.99 -16.16 -28.43
CA GLN A 557 -17.83 -15.65 -29.80
C GLN A 557 -19.10 -15.77 -30.67
N PRO A 558 -19.92 -16.84 -30.61
CA PRO A 558 -21.14 -16.94 -31.42
C PRO A 558 -22.23 -15.91 -31.10
N LEU A 559 -22.19 -15.26 -29.92
CA LEU A 559 -23.02 -14.08 -29.63
C LEU A 559 -22.31 -12.75 -29.94
N SER A 560 -20.98 -12.78 -30.09
CA SER A 560 -20.17 -11.65 -30.53
C SER A 560 -20.38 -11.34 -32.01
N LEU A 561 -20.05 -10.11 -32.42
CA LEU A 561 -19.89 -9.74 -33.83
C LEU A 561 -18.41 -9.62 -34.22
N ILE A 562 -17.49 -9.94 -33.30
CA ILE A 562 -16.04 -10.03 -33.59
C ILE A 562 -15.78 -11.23 -34.51
N PRO A 563 -15.12 -11.03 -35.68
CA PRO A 563 -14.70 -12.12 -36.56
C PRO A 563 -13.89 -13.21 -35.85
N LEU A 564 -14.10 -14.48 -36.23
CA LEU A 564 -13.55 -15.64 -35.51
C LEU A 564 -12.01 -15.69 -35.52
N ASP A 565 -11.39 -15.23 -36.60
CA ASP A 565 -9.95 -15.06 -36.76
C ASP A 565 -9.41 -13.97 -35.81
N ILE A 566 -10.04 -12.79 -35.78
CA ILE A 566 -9.71 -11.72 -34.83
C ILE A 566 -9.87 -12.24 -33.40
N TRP A 567 -11.00 -12.86 -33.05
CA TRP A 567 -11.26 -13.43 -31.72
C TRP A 567 -10.19 -14.43 -31.28
N LYS A 568 -9.65 -15.23 -32.19
CA LYS A 568 -8.58 -16.22 -31.91
C LYS A 568 -7.19 -15.59 -31.83
N ALA A 569 -6.93 -14.53 -32.60
CA ALA A 569 -5.68 -13.78 -32.55
C ALA A 569 -5.58 -12.88 -31.30
N SER A 570 -6.70 -12.32 -30.87
CA SER A 570 -6.79 -11.47 -29.68
C SER A 570 -6.45 -12.23 -28.39
N PRO A 571 -5.61 -11.68 -27.49
CA PRO A 571 -5.32 -12.31 -26.20
C PRO A 571 -6.59 -12.63 -25.40
N THR A 572 -6.59 -13.78 -24.70
CA THR A 572 -7.75 -14.25 -23.91
C THR A 572 -7.69 -13.82 -22.44
N THR A 573 -6.64 -13.13 -22.03
CA THR A 573 -6.35 -12.81 -20.62
C THR A 573 -5.60 -11.48 -20.49
N THR A 574 -5.95 -10.66 -19.50
CA THR A 574 -5.15 -9.51 -19.02
C THR A 574 -3.97 -9.93 -18.14
N ASN A 575 -3.49 -11.18 -18.27
CA ASN A 575 -2.31 -11.67 -17.54
C ASN A 575 -1.03 -10.86 -17.86
N GLY A 576 -1.02 -10.07 -18.94
CA GLY A 576 0.00 -9.06 -19.22
C GLY A 576 -0.07 -7.92 -18.21
N ASN A 577 -1.22 -7.25 -18.14
CA ASN A 577 -1.55 -6.21 -17.16
C ASN A 577 -1.30 -6.69 -15.73
N GLU A 578 -1.75 -7.89 -15.33
CA GLU A 578 -1.47 -8.44 -14.00
C GLU A 578 0.04 -8.55 -13.70
N GLN A 579 0.88 -8.82 -14.70
CA GLN A 579 2.33 -8.87 -14.54
C GLN A 579 2.95 -7.47 -14.54
N ALA A 580 2.46 -6.55 -15.36
CA ALA A 580 2.88 -5.15 -15.34
C ALA A 580 2.57 -4.51 -13.98
N HIS A 581 1.32 -4.60 -13.52
CA HIS A 581 0.89 -4.20 -12.18
C HIS A 581 1.77 -4.81 -11.07
N ARG A 582 2.05 -6.13 -11.10
CA ARG A 582 2.94 -6.77 -10.12
C ARG A 582 4.39 -6.25 -10.18
N ASN A 583 4.92 -5.96 -11.35
CA ASN A 583 6.27 -5.39 -11.50
C ASN A 583 6.31 -3.93 -11.00
N VAL A 584 5.31 -3.13 -11.37
CA VAL A 584 5.20 -1.71 -11.00
C VAL A 584 4.93 -1.55 -9.50
N ASN A 585 4.20 -2.47 -8.87
CA ASN A 585 4.01 -2.50 -7.41
C ASN A 585 5.31 -2.83 -6.63
N ARG A 586 6.31 -3.47 -7.26
CA ARG A 586 7.65 -3.64 -6.64
C ARG A 586 8.42 -2.34 -6.56
N ASP A 587 8.14 -1.37 -7.44
CA ASP A 587 8.66 -0.01 -7.32
C ASP A 587 7.95 0.76 -6.18
N GLY A 588 6.87 0.23 -5.58
CA GLY A 588 6.22 0.74 -4.37
C GLY A 588 4.69 0.74 -4.44
N VAL A 589 4.07 0.64 -3.27
CA VAL A 589 2.61 0.71 -3.03
C VAL A 589 2.27 1.84 -2.06
N ASN A 590 0.99 2.23 -1.99
CA ASN A 590 0.50 3.36 -1.18
C ASN A 590 1.29 4.68 -1.38
N LEU A 591 1.54 5.04 -2.64
CA LEU A 591 2.34 6.20 -3.03
C LEU A 591 1.51 7.50 -3.05
N THR A 592 2.20 8.64 -2.92
CA THR A 592 1.66 9.95 -3.30
C THR A 592 1.48 10.03 -4.83
N ILE A 593 0.57 10.89 -5.30
CA ILE A 593 0.27 11.02 -6.75
C ILE A 593 1.53 11.33 -7.55
N LEU A 594 2.31 12.33 -7.09
CA LEU A 594 3.52 12.73 -7.78
C LEU A 594 4.56 11.60 -7.83
N ALA A 595 4.67 10.79 -6.77
CA ALA A 595 5.57 9.63 -6.77
C ALA A 595 5.07 8.49 -7.68
N GLY A 596 3.75 8.25 -7.75
CA GLY A 596 3.14 7.31 -8.70
C GLY A 596 3.39 7.71 -10.15
N ILE A 597 3.21 9.00 -10.48
CA ILE A 597 3.55 9.58 -11.79
C ILE A 597 5.04 9.36 -12.10
N MET A 598 5.94 9.79 -11.21
CA MET A 598 7.39 9.72 -11.45
C MET A 598 7.90 8.28 -11.61
N ARG A 599 7.41 7.34 -10.79
CA ARG A 599 7.75 5.91 -10.94
C ARG A 599 7.15 5.32 -12.23
N GLY A 600 5.92 5.70 -12.59
CA GLY A 600 5.29 5.33 -13.86
C GLY A 600 6.12 5.79 -15.05
N MET A 601 6.53 7.06 -15.06
CA MET A 601 7.39 7.67 -16.09
C MET A 601 8.68 6.88 -16.29
N GLN A 602 9.36 6.51 -15.22
CA GLN A 602 10.60 5.73 -15.29
C GLN A 602 10.37 4.31 -15.82
N TYR A 603 9.27 3.66 -15.44
CA TYR A 603 8.92 2.33 -15.95
C TYR A 603 8.54 2.36 -17.44
N ASP A 604 7.63 3.25 -17.82
CA ASP A 604 7.12 3.37 -19.18
C ASP A 604 8.22 3.84 -20.16
N LYS A 605 9.08 4.80 -19.76
CA LYS A 605 10.24 5.24 -20.56
C LYS A 605 11.20 4.08 -20.83
N ARG A 606 11.54 3.25 -19.81
CA ARG A 606 12.37 2.04 -20.01
C ARG A 606 11.72 1.05 -20.98
N ALA A 607 10.40 0.86 -20.89
CA ALA A 607 9.68 -0.04 -21.80
C ALA A 607 9.69 0.46 -23.26
N MET A 608 9.47 1.76 -23.48
CA MET A 608 9.54 2.40 -24.80
C MET A 608 10.95 2.37 -25.40
N THR A 609 11.96 2.82 -24.65
CA THR A 609 13.36 2.85 -25.10
C THR A 609 13.86 1.44 -25.46
N SER A 610 13.40 0.42 -24.74
CA SER A 610 13.68 -0.98 -25.08
C SER A 610 13.15 -1.41 -26.46
N ILE A 611 12.00 -0.88 -26.91
CA ILE A 611 11.42 -1.22 -28.22
C ILE A 611 12.19 -0.48 -29.32
N GLN A 612 12.54 0.78 -29.06
CA GLN A 612 13.34 1.60 -29.96
C GLN A 612 14.74 1.02 -30.15
N LEU A 613 15.40 0.57 -29.07
CA LEU A 613 16.71 -0.10 -29.13
C LEU A 613 16.68 -1.33 -30.04
N HIS A 614 15.69 -2.21 -29.86
CA HIS A 614 15.55 -3.37 -30.75
C HIS A 614 15.28 -2.94 -32.20
N ALA A 615 14.41 -1.96 -32.43
CA ALA A 615 14.09 -1.47 -33.77
C ALA A 615 15.29 -0.83 -34.51
N SER A 616 16.23 -0.20 -33.77
CA SER A 616 17.41 0.46 -34.35
C SER A 616 18.68 -0.39 -34.40
N THR A 617 18.81 -1.39 -33.52
CA THR A 617 20.05 -2.19 -33.38
C THR A 617 19.87 -3.71 -33.50
N GLY A 618 18.63 -4.19 -33.50
CA GLY A 618 18.31 -5.63 -33.40
C GLY A 618 18.53 -6.24 -32.00
N ILE A 619 18.97 -5.46 -31.00
CA ILE A 619 19.29 -5.96 -29.66
C ILE A 619 18.01 -6.11 -28.82
N TYR A 620 17.76 -7.33 -28.34
CA TYR A 620 16.69 -7.64 -27.39
C TYR A 620 17.12 -7.38 -25.94
N VAL A 621 16.16 -7.10 -25.04
CA VAL A 621 16.41 -6.93 -23.59
C VAL A 621 16.83 -8.24 -22.88
N ARG A 622 16.70 -9.38 -23.55
CA ARG A 622 17.01 -10.71 -23.03
C ARG A 622 17.55 -11.58 -24.15
N ASP A 623 18.56 -12.36 -23.86
CA ASP A 623 19.23 -13.27 -24.83
C ASP A 623 18.29 -14.35 -25.37
N GLN A 624 17.24 -14.70 -24.61
CA GLN A 624 16.19 -15.62 -25.06
C GLN A 624 15.06 -14.88 -25.78
N PHE A 625 14.97 -15.10 -27.09
CA PHE A 625 13.83 -14.70 -27.91
C PHE A 625 12.51 -15.20 -27.31
N SER A 626 11.50 -14.34 -27.23
CA SER A 626 10.16 -14.73 -26.80
C SER A 626 9.33 -15.15 -28.00
N THR A 627 9.32 -16.44 -28.33
CA THR A 627 8.52 -16.99 -29.44
C THR A 627 7.21 -17.60 -28.96
N HIS A 628 6.23 -17.79 -29.85
CA HIS A 628 5.00 -18.53 -29.54
C HIS A 628 5.31 -19.94 -29.01
N PHE A 629 6.27 -20.66 -29.62
CA PHE A 629 6.71 -21.98 -29.19
C PHE A 629 7.20 -21.97 -27.74
N LEU A 630 8.13 -21.07 -27.39
CA LEU A 630 8.68 -20.98 -26.03
C LEU A 630 7.63 -20.53 -25.01
N ARG A 631 6.71 -19.64 -25.39
CA ARG A 631 5.59 -19.22 -24.55
C ARG A 631 4.65 -20.41 -24.24
N GLN A 632 4.32 -21.22 -25.24
CA GLN A 632 3.49 -22.41 -25.05
C GLN A 632 4.20 -23.50 -24.26
N GLY A 633 5.49 -23.77 -24.52
CA GLY A 633 6.28 -24.71 -23.73
C GLY A 633 6.34 -24.32 -22.25
N ARG A 634 6.51 -23.03 -21.93
CA ARG A 634 6.41 -22.50 -20.55
C ARG A 634 4.99 -22.60 -19.97
N ALA A 635 3.94 -22.48 -20.77
CA ALA A 635 2.56 -22.65 -20.32
C ALA A 635 2.26 -24.12 -19.96
N ILE A 636 2.63 -25.06 -20.84
CA ILE A 636 2.49 -26.51 -20.64
C ILE A 636 3.29 -26.97 -19.42
N LYS A 637 4.56 -26.54 -19.29
CA LYS A 637 5.39 -26.86 -18.12
C LYS A 637 4.76 -26.37 -16.81
N ARG A 638 4.15 -25.17 -16.79
CA ARG A 638 3.41 -24.67 -15.61
C ARG A 638 2.16 -25.50 -15.33
N HIS A 639 1.40 -25.90 -16.35
CA HIS A 639 0.24 -26.78 -16.19
C HIS A 639 0.63 -28.11 -15.52
N GLY A 640 1.67 -28.77 -16.04
CA GLY A 640 2.17 -30.02 -15.44
C GLY A 640 2.84 -29.86 -14.06
N ILE A 641 3.17 -28.65 -13.62
CA ILE A 641 3.58 -28.38 -12.22
C ILE A 641 2.34 -28.22 -11.33
N VAL A 642 1.33 -27.47 -11.79
CA VAL A 642 0.07 -27.27 -11.03
C VAL A 642 -0.67 -28.59 -10.87
N GLN A 643 -0.75 -29.41 -11.92
CA GLN A 643 -1.41 -30.71 -11.87
C GLN A 643 -0.75 -31.65 -10.85
N ARG A 644 0.59 -31.75 -10.87
CA ARG A 644 1.33 -32.53 -9.85
C ARG A 644 1.09 -32.02 -8.43
N ARG A 645 1.05 -30.70 -8.21
CA ARG A 645 0.71 -30.14 -6.89
C ARG A 645 -0.70 -30.54 -6.44
N MET A 646 -1.69 -30.53 -7.33
CA MET A 646 -3.05 -30.97 -7.03
C MET A 646 -3.12 -32.49 -6.76
N GLU A 647 -2.32 -33.29 -7.48
CA GLU A 647 -2.16 -34.72 -7.22
C GLU A 647 -1.49 -34.98 -5.86
N ASP A 648 -0.43 -34.24 -5.52
CA ASP A 648 0.26 -34.31 -4.23
C ASP A 648 -0.65 -33.88 -3.06
N GLU A 649 -1.42 -32.81 -3.24
CA GLU A 649 -2.39 -32.28 -2.26
C GLU A 649 -3.53 -33.28 -2.03
N HIS A 650 -4.14 -33.80 -3.10
CA HIS A 650 -5.17 -34.83 -3.00
C HIS A 650 -4.63 -36.14 -2.39
N ASN A 651 -3.38 -36.50 -2.64
CA ASN A 651 -2.73 -37.65 -2.01
C ASN A 651 -2.48 -37.41 -0.51
N ARG A 652 -2.20 -36.17 -0.06
CA ARG A 652 -2.12 -35.81 1.37
C ARG A 652 -3.48 -35.93 2.03
N GLU A 653 -4.51 -35.28 1.49
CA GLU A 653 -5.91 -35.38 1.98
C GLU A 653 -6.35 -36.84 2.11
N ARG A 654 -6.02 -37.67 1.11
CA ARG A 654 -6.38 -39.09 1.07
C ARG A 654 -5.59 -39.93 2.08
N ASN A 655 -4.33 -39.60 2.34
CA ASN A 655 -3.52 -40.27 3.37
C ASN A 655 -3.96 -39.89 4.78
N GLU A 656 -4.28 -38.62 5.01
CA GLU A 656 -4.82 -38.10 6.28
C GLU A 656 -6.22 -38.69 6.57
N GLY A 657 -7.12 -38.69 5.59
CA GLY A 657 -8.43 -39.34 5.69
C GLY A 657 -8.35 -40.87 5.83
N GLY A 658 -7.38 -41.51 5.18
CA GLY A 658 -7.13 -42.95 5.26
C GLY A 658 -6.67 -43.41 6.65
N ASN A 659 -5.86 -42.60 7.34
CA ASN A 659 -5.39 -42.90 8.69
C ASN A 659 -6.57 -42.95 9.70
N THR A 660 -7.56 -42.07 9.52
CA THR A 660 -8.80 -42.03 10.31
C THR A 660 -9.72 -43.24 10.08
N GLN A 661 -9.62 -43.90 8.93
CA GLN A 661 -10.32 -45.17 8.68
C GLN A 661 -9.54 -46.39 9.19
N HIS A 662 -8.21 -46.43 9.06
CA HIS A 662 -7.39 -47.53 9.58
C HIS A 662 -7.42 -47.62 11.11
N SER A 663 -7.48 -46.49 11.82
CA SER A 663 -7.68 -46.46 13.27
C SER A 663 -9.04 -47.05 13.70
N LYS A 664 -10.11 -46.85 12.92
CA LYS A 664 -11.44 -47.41 13.20
C LYS A 664 -11.55 -48.92 12.91
N THR A 665 -10.89 -49.44 11.88
CA THR A 665 -10.85 -50.90 11.61
C THR A 665 -9.87 -51.66 12.52
N SER A 666 -8.74 -51.04 12.90
CA SER A 666 -7.81 -51.59 13.89
C SER A 666 -8.47 -51.79 15.27
N ALA A 667 -9.29 -50.83 15.71
CA ALA A 667 -10.03 -50.94 16.97
C ALA A 667 -11.02 -52.13 17.00
N GLN A 668 -11.70 -52.42 15.88
CA GLN A 668 -12.60 -53.57 15.77
C GLN A 668 -11.88 -54.92 15.67
N SER A 669 -10.69 -54.94 15.03
CA SER A 669 -9.83 -56.13 14.99
C SER A 669 -9.28 -56.50 16.38
N ASN A 670 -8.73 -55.52 17.10
CA ASN A 670 -8.09 -55.75 18.41
C ASN A 670 -9.07 -56.19 19.50
N ASN A 671 -10.34 -55.75 19.46
CA ASN A 671 -11.36 -56.20 20.41
C ASN A 671 -11.76 -57.68 20.21
N ARG A 672 -11.61 -58.22 18.99
CA ARG A 672 -11.91 -59.62 18.67
C ARG A 672 -10.77 -60.58 19.02
N MET A 673 -9.52 -60.10 19.06
CA MET A 673 -8.38 -60.88 19.57
C MET A 673 -8.26 -60.84 21.10
N ARG A 674 -8.57 -59.70 21.75
CA ARG A 674 -8.46 -59.57 23.22
C ARG A 674 -9.44 -60.45 24.02
N THR A 675 -10.48 -61.00 23.40
CA THR A 675 -11.39 -61.97 24.03
C THR A 675 -10.92 -63.42 23.93
N GLN A 676 -9.83 -63.72 23.21
CA GLN A 676 -9.39 -65.09 22.95
C GLN A 676 -8.00 -65.44 23.51
N THR A 677 -7.23 -64.45 23.98
CA THR A 677 -5.86 -64.63 24.52
C THR A 677 -5.76 -64.25 26.00
N ALA A 678 -6.71 -64.72 26.81
CA ALA A 678 -6.70 -64.63 28.28
C ALA A 678 -6.46 -66.01 28.95
N LEU A 679 -5.86 -66.94 28.21
CA LEU A 679 -5.50 -68.29 28.65
C LEU A 679 -4.08 -68.60 28.14
N TYR A 680 -3.25 -69.19 29.01
CA TYR A 680 -1.90 -69.72 28.75
C TYR A 680 -0.73 -68.73 28.53
N THR A 681 -0.01 -68.44 29.61
CA THR A 681 1.35 -68.94 29.94
C THR A 681 2.26 -67.87 30.58
N MET A 682 3.16 -68.31 31.47
CA MET A 682 3.98 -67.50 32.39
C MET A 682 5.47 -67.48 31.99
N VAL A 683 6.13 -66.30 32.09
CA VAL A 683 7.47 -66.07 32.73
C VAL A 683 8.73 -66.73 32.08
N PRO A 684 10.01 -66.25 32.24
CA PRO A 684 10.56 -64.96 32.69
C PRO A 684 11.51 -64.22 31.69
N MET A 685 11.89 -63.02 32.11
CA MET A 685 12.93 -62.07 31.67
C MET A 685 14.31 -62.60 31.23
N SER A 686 15.01 -61.79 30.42
CA SER A 686 16.45 -61.48 30.65
C SER A 686 16.76 -60.02 30.29
N SER A 687 17.91 -59.50 30.73
CA SER A 687 18.16 -58.08 30.98
C SER A 687 19.08 -57.37 29.97
N SER A 688 18.63 -56.26 29.39
CA SER A 688 19.53 -55.21 28.82
C SER A 688 18.90 -53.81 28.61
N GLU A 689 17.60 -53.60 28.82
CA GLU A 689 16.91 -52.35 28.40
C GLU A 689 16.53 -51.37 29.54
N THR A 690 17.11 -51.52 30.74
CA THR A 690 16.78 -50.69 31.92
C THR A 690 17.43 -49.29 31.97
N GLU A 691 18.28 -48.91 31.01
CA GLU A 691 18.86 -47.55 30.93
C GLU A 691 18.26 -46.65 29.84
N GLN A 692 17.44 -47.18 28.91
CA GLN A 692 16.74 -46.35 27.91
C GLN A 692 15.30 -46.01 28.29
N ALA A 693 14.75 -46.61 29.36
CA ALA A 693 13.40 -46.34 29.84
C ALA A 693 13.27 -45.01 30.62
N LEU A 694 14.33 -44.59 31.33
CA LEU A 694 14.28 -43.39 32.20
C LEU A 694 14.48 -42.05 31.47
N MET A 695 14.90 -42.04 30.19
CA MET A 695 14.95 -40.82 29.38
C MET A 695 13.66 -40.54 28.59
N ARG A 696 12.77 -41.52 28.39
CA ARG A 696 11.53 -41.32 27.59
C ARG A 696 10.31 -40.92 28.42
N GLU A 697 10.40 -40.96 29.77
CA GLU A 697 9.32 -40.51 30.66
C GLU A 697 9.31 -38.98 30.91
N TRP A 698 10.31 -38.23 30.42
CA TRP A 698 10.34 -36.76 30.54
C TRP A 698 9.88 -36.01 29.28
N GLU A 699 9.94 -36.64 28.09
CA GLU A 699 9.49 -36.05 26.81
C GLU A 699 8.03 -36.43 26.46
N SER A 700 7.36 -37.22 27.29
CA SER A 700 5.98 -37.73 27.04
C SER A 700 4.87 -36.91 27.74
N SER A 701 5.20 -35.84 28.45
CA SER A 701 4.25 -35.05 29.25
C SER A 701 3.73 -33.77 28.57
N GLU A 702 4.27 -33.37 27.42
CA GLU A 702 3.87 -32.13 26.70
C GLU A 702 2.95 -32.33 25.48
N SER A 703 2.62 -33.56 25.07
CA SER A 703 1.81 -33.82 23.86
C SER A 703 0.37 -34.30 24.12
N ALA A 704 -0.17 -34.08 25.32
CA ALA A 704 -1.44 -34.66 25.76
C ALA A 704 -2.49 -33.63 26.23
N PHE A 705 -2.70 -32.53 25.48
CA PHE A 705 -3.89 -31.69 25.68
C PHE A 705 -4.38 -30.93 24.43
N ASP A 706 -4.47 -31.57 23.26
CA ASP A 706 -5.21 -30.96 22.13
C ASP A 706 -5.72 -31.97 21.07
N SER A 707 -6.66 -32.87 21.44
CA SER A 707 -7.59 -33.51 20.48
C SER A 707 -8.68 -34.37 21.13
N ALA A 708 -9.82 -33.77 21.50
CA ALA A 708 -11.18 -34.35 21.60
C ALA A 708 -12.09 -33.32 22.31
N THR A 709 -13.16 -32.78 21.74
CA THR A 709 -14.21 -33.46 20.99
C THR A 709 -14.97 -32.53 20.02
N GLN A 710 -15.14 -32.97 18.78
CA GLN A 710 -16.36 -32.73 18.00
C GLN A 710 -16.86 -34.10 17.53
N ASP A 711 -18.06 -34.49 17.94
CA ASP A 711 -19.24 -34.51 17.05
C ASP A 711 -20.43 -35.18 17.77
N ASN A 712 -21.65 -34.66 17.52
CA ASN A 712 -22.94 -35.38 17.56
C ASN A 712 -24.09 -34.36 17.48
N SER A 713 -24.61 -34.16 16.27
CA SER A 713 -26.03 -33.85 16.06
C SER A 713 -26.87 -35.12 16.29
N PRO A 714 -28.13 -35.00 16.75
CA PRO A 714 -29.18 -35.16 15.75
C PRO A 714 -30.38 -34.22 15.89
N TRP A 715 -31.10 -34.11 14.79
CA TRP A 715 -32.36 -33.41 14.56
C TRP A 715 -33.51 -33.81 15.49
N GLU A 716 -34.34 -32.84 15.87
CA GLU A 716 -35.77 -33.07 16.13
C GLU A 716 -36.59 -31.80 15.87
N VAL A 717 -37.78 -31.97 15.27
CA VAL A 717 -38.77 -30.93 14.95
C VAL A 717 -40.12 -31.38 15.50
N PRO A 718 -40.92 -30.48 16.09
CA PRO A 718 -42.37 -30.66 16.12
C PRO A 718 -43.14 -29.55 15.37
N ASP A 719 -43.95 -30.01 14.42
CA ASP A 719 -45.31 -29.57 14.05
C ASP A 719 -46.14 -28.90 15.18
N MET A 720 -47.25 -28.18 14.95
CA MET A 720 -47.97 -27.64 13.77
C MET A 720 -49.11 -26.73 14.32
N HIS A 721 -49.65 -25.79 13.52
CA HIS A 721 -51.06 -25.28 13.50
C HIS A 721 -51.13 -23.88 12.85
N THR A 722 -51.31 -23.77 11.52
CA THR A 722 -52.61 -23.64 10.80
C THR A 722 -53.40 -22.34 11.05
N HIS A 723 -53.44 -21.45 10.05
CA HIS A 723 -54.70 -20.98 9.41
C HIS A 723 -54.43 -20.21 8.09
N THR A 724 -55.17 -20.60 7.05
CA THR A 724 -55.27 -20.03 5.68
C THR A 724 -56.74 -19.57 5.45
N PRO A 725 -57.16 -18.97 4.31
CA PRO A 725 -56.47 -18.08 3.32
C PRO A 725 -57.36 -16.88 2.82
N ALA A 726 -56.82 -16.12 1.84
CA ALA A 726 -57.52 -15.55 0.64
C ALA A 726 -57.93 -14.04 0.56
N PRO A 727 -58.02 -13.45 -0.67
CA PRO A 727 -58.06 -11.99 -0.99
C PRO A 727 -59.47 -11.58 -1.57
N PRO A 728 -59.75 -10.52 -2.42
CA PRO A 728 -58.89 -9.51 -3.12
C PRO A 728 -59.41 -8.03 -3.29
N SER A 729 -58.51 -7.12 -3.75
CA SER A 729 -58.66 -6.01 -4.77
C SER A 729 -59.84 -4.99 -4.77
N PRO A 730 -59.85 -3.90 -5.59
CA PRO A 730 -58.82 -2.94 -6.08
C PRO A 730 -59.28 -1.45 -5.90
N ILE A 731 -59.03 -0.54 -6.88
CA ILE A 731 -59.55 0.87 -7.09
C ILE A 731 -58.62 1.99 -6.53
N LEU A 732 -58.37 3.15 -7.18
CA LEU A 732 -58.22 3.58 -8.60
C LEU A 732 -57.82 5.09 -8.65
N ASN A 733 -57.16 5.51 -9.74
CA ASN A 733 -57.16 6.85 -10.36
C ASN A 733 -56.55 8.12 -9.71
N ASN A 734 -55.62 8.69 -10.48
CA ASN A 734 -55.54 10.09 -10.97
C ASN A 734 -55.34 11.26 -9.98
N PHE A 735 -54.34 12.11 -10.28
CA PHE A 735 -54.60 13.31 -11.10
C PHE A 735 -53.34 13.81 -11.83
N SER A 736 -53.55 14.66 -12.83
CA SER A 736 -52.69 14.91 -13.99
C SER A 736 -52.17 16.36 -14.08
N TYR A 737 -51.25 16.58 -15.03
CA TYR A 737 -50.97 17.82 -15.78
C TYR A 737 -50.01 18.92 -15.26
N CYS A 738 -48.96 19.10 -16.08
CA CYS A 738 -48.12 20.26 -16.46
C CYS A 738 -48.88 21.57 -16.85
N PRO A 739 -48.25 22.67 -17.36
CA PRO A 739 -46.80 23.03 -17.55
C PRO A 739 -46.37 24.53 -17.28
N SER A 740 -45.06 24.81 -17.45
CA SER A 740 -44.40 25.99 -18.13
C SER A 740 -44.68 27.47 -17.82
N LEU A 741 -43.58 28.27 -17.89
CA LEU A 741 -43.36 29.70 -18.34
C LEU A 741 -42.30 30.32 -17.40
N SER A 742 -41.06 30.70 -17.76
CA SER A 742 -40.46 31.56 -18.81
C SER A 742 -40.39 33.07 -18.47
N THR A 743 -39.33 33.74 -18.94
CA THR A 743 -39.09 35.22 -19.00
C THR A 743 -38.82 35.96 -17.68
N THR A 744 -38.06 37.06 -17.58
CA THR A 744 -36.85 37.62 -18.30
C THR A 744 -36.26 38.75 -17.42
N ASP A 745 -35.13 39.36 -17.84
CA ASP A 745 -34.64 40.71 -17.48
C ASP A 745 -34.03 40.93 -16.07
N THR A 746 -32.80 41.42 -15.84
CA THR A 746 -31.86 42.44 -16.41
C THR A 746 -31.87 43.82 -15.71
N PHE A 747 -30.71 44.51 -15.75
CA PHE A 747 -30.33 45.82 -15.15
C PHE A 747 -29.85 45.78 -13.67
N HIS A 748 -28.59 46.14 -13.35
CA HIS A 748 -27.94 47.49 -13.23
C HIS A 748 -28.47 48.28 -11.99
N ASP A 749 -27.70 49.04 -11.20
CA ASP A 749 -26.31 49.53 -11.31
C ASP A 749 -25.76 50.09 -9.96
N THR A 750 -24.45 50.36 -9.86
CA THR A 750 -23.75 51.39 -9.01
C THR A 750 -23.90 51.39 -7.46
N ALA A 751 -22.80 51.36 -6.67
CA ALA A 751 -21.98 52.49 -6.12
C ALA A 751 -22.63 53.19 -4.89
N ASP A 752 -21.96 53.81 -3.90
CA ASP A 752 -20.55 53.95 -3.43
C ASP A 752 -20.60 54.54 -1.97
N PHE A 753 -19.47 54.98 -1.39
CA PHE A 753 -19.28 55.79 -0.14
C PHE A 753 -19.42 55.02 1.22
N ASP A 754 -18.38 54.90 2.08
CA ASP A 754 -17.56 55.89 2.84
C ASP A 754 -18.16 56.13 4.27
N ASP A 755 -17.44 56.39 5.38
CA ASP A 755 -15.99 56.55 5.62
C ASP A 755 -15.58 56.34 7.12
N MET A 756 -14.26 56.44 7.41
CA MET A 756 -13.53 56.96 8.63
C MET A 756 -14.06 56.68 10.06
N HIS A 757 -13.25 56.30 11.07
CA HIS A 757 -11.94 56.79 11.55
C HIS A 757 -11.26 55.65 12.38
N GLU A 758 -9.96 55.36 12.34
CA GLU A 758 -8.75 56.19 12.50
C GLU A 758 -8.42 56.58 13.97
N GLN A 759 -7.35 55.99 14.52
CA GLN A 759 -6.40 56.68 15.40
C GLN A 759 -4.99 56.09 15.22
N ALA A 760 -4.01 56.97 15.09
CA ALA A 760 -2.65 56.70 14.58
C ALA A 760 -1.62 56.55 15.74
N VAL A 761 -0.53 55.76 15.62
CA VAL A 761 0.88 56.16 15.22
C VAL A 761 1.58 57.02 16.33
N PRO A 762 2.93 57.16 16.50
CA PRO A 762 4.14 56.78 15.71
C PRO A 762 5.19 55.93 16.51
N ASN A 763 6.44 55.57 16.12
CA ASN A 763 7.37 55.87 15.00
C ASN A 763 8.51 54.77 14.94
N HIS A 764 9.47 54.63 14.01
CA HIS A 764 9.81 55.22 12.69
C HIS A 764 10.80 54.28 11.91
N ALA A 765 11.61 54.84 10.97
CA ALA A 765 12.82 54.31 10.28
C ALA A 765 12.57 53.20 9.21
N ILE A 766 12.24 53.50 7.94
CA ILE A 766 13.01 54.19 6.87
C ILE A 766 14.29 53.45 6.44
N VAL A 767 14.25 52.84 5.24
CA VAL A 767 15.16 52.89 4.06
C VAL A 767 14.49 51.98 3.01
N ASP A 768 13.73 52.53 2.06
CA ASP A 768 14.09 52.85 0.66
C ASP A 768 14.05 51.65 -0.32
N ARG A 769 13.58 51.89 -1.55
CA ARG A 769 13.10 50.88 -2.51
C ARG A 769 13.61 51.19 -3.92
N SER A 770 14.75 50.64 -4.31
CA SER A 770 15.20 50.64 -5.70
C SER A 770 16.07 49.42 -6.06
N GLN A 771 16.29 49.23 -7.36
CA GLN A 771 17.11 48.19 -8.02
C GLN A 771 16.51 46.78 -8.14
N LEU A 772 15.77 46.61 -9.25
CA LEU A 772 15.74 45.38 -10.04
C LEU A 772 17.10 45.11 -10.71
N SER A 773 17.31 43.85 -11.09
CA SER A 773 18.32 43.32 -12.02
C SER A 773 19.68 42.88 -11.47
N ARG A 774 20.20 41.83 -12.13
CA ARG A 774 21.54 41.22 -12.06
C ARG A 774 21.88 40.42 -10.79
N TYR A 775 21.95 39.10 -10.95
CA TYR A 775 23.27 38.47 -11.08
C TYR A 775 23.19 37.26 -12.02
N SER A 776 23.78 37.41 -13.20
CA SER A 776 24.27 36.31 -14.03
C SER A 776 25.76 36.55 -14.29
N THR A 777 26.47 35.46 -14.58
CA THR A 777 27.79 35.44 -15.23
C THR A 777 29.00 35.89 -14.40
N LEU A 778 29.87 34.92 -14.10
CA LEU A 778 31.28 35.17 -13.81
C LEU A 778 32.14 34.00 -14.32
N THR A 779 32.45 34.02 -15.62
CA THR A 779 33.56 33.29 -16.27
C THR A 779 33.72 33.85 -17.69
N GLY A 780 34.84 34.52 -18.00
CA GLY A 780 35.07 35.09 -19.34
C GLY A 780 36.10 36.21 -19.40
N ALA A 781 37.39 35.85 -19.41
CA ALA A 781 38.55 36.70 -19.72
C ALA A 781 39.68 35.74 -20.17
N LEU A 782 40.42 35.89 -21.28
CA LEU A 782 40.50 36.97 -22.29
C LEU A 782 40.61 36.40 -23.71
N GLY A 783 40.13 37.17 -24.71
CA GLY A 783 40.79 37.42 -26.02
C GLY A 783 40.89 36.27 -27.04
N ASP A 784 41.08 36.53 -28.34
CA ASP A 784 41.02 37.77 -29.13
C ASP A 784 40.93 37.38 -30.64
N ARG A 785 40.28 38.20 -31.48
CA ARG A 785 40.32 38.23 -32.99
C ARG A 785 39.53 37.23 -33.86
N ASN A 786 38.80 37.85 -34.81
CA ASN A 786 38.61 37.57 -36.25
C ASN A 786 38.03 36.19 -36.69
N VAL A 787 36.87 36.10 -37.35
CA VAL A 787 36.36 36.66 -38.64
C VAL A 787 36.65 35.73 -39.85
N GLU A 788 35.62 35.61 -40.72
CA GLU A 788 35.54 34.95 -42.05
C GLU A 788 35.26 33.43 -42.13
N ASP A 789 34.05 33.14 -42.65
CA ASP A 789 33.69 32.25 -43.77
C ASP A 789 34.49 30.95 -44.02
N PHE A 790 33.78 29.82 -44.17
CA PHE A 790 33.45 29.30 -45.52
C PHE A 790 32.41 28.16 -45.52
N THR A 791 31.86 27.91 -46.70
CA THR A 791 30.72 27.03 -47.03
C THR A 791 31.09 25.57 -47.35
N GLU A 792 30.10 24.68 -47.24
CA GLU A 792 29.82 23.48 -48.07
C GLU A 792 30.90 22.41 -48.38
N GLY A 793 30.46 21.14 -48.42
CA GLY A 793 30.71 20.34 -49.64
C GLY A 793 31.49 19.02 -49.58
N PHE A 794 30.81 17.95 -49.14
CA PHE A 794 30.61 16.69 -49.92
C PHE A 794 31.76 15.73 -50.39
N TRP A 795 31.35 14.47 -50.62
CA TRP A 795 31.96 13.37 -51.43
C TRP A 795 33.12 12.49 -50.90
N THR A 796 32.73 11.41 -50.19
CA THR A 796 32.97 9.96 -50.51
C THR A 796 34.34 9.26 -50.55
N ALA A 797 34.26 8.00 -50.05
CA ALA A 797 34.83 6.74 -50.54
C ALA A 797 36.26 6.33 -50.16
N GLY A 798 36.44 5.02 -49.91
CA GLY A 798 37.75 4.36 -50.12
C GLY A 798 38.19 3.33 -49.07
N ALA A 799 37.54 2.17 -49.06
CA ALA A 799 37.94 0.90 -48.41
C ALA A 799 39.41 0.66 -47.98
N MET A 800 39.57 -0.06 -46.86
CA MET A 800 40.52 -1.18 -46.78
C MET A 800 39.86 -2.42 -46.16
N ALA A 801 40.35 -3.60 -46.54
CA ALA A 801 39.62 -4.85 -46.48
C ALA A 801 40.08 -5.84 -45.39
N HIS A 802 39.17 -6.76 -45.09
CA HIS A 802 39.32 -8.04 -44.38
C HIS A 802 40.73 -8.65 -44.27
N GLN A 803 40.97 -9.30 -43.12
CA GLN A 803 41.26 -10.73 -43.15
C GLN A 803 40.63 -11.49 -41.96
N PHE A 804 40.07 -12.66 -42.26
CA PHE A 804 39.47 -13.64 -41.34
C PHE A 804 40.54 -14.53 -40.67
N VAL A 805 40.18 -15.22 -39.58
CA VAL A 805 40.07 -16.71 -39.52
C VAL A 805 39.28 -17.14 -38.27
N HIS A 806 38.44 -18.17 -38.42
CA HIS A 806 37.59 -18.80 -37.40
C HIS A 806 38.25 -20.03 -36.75
N CYS A 807 37.79 -20.39 -35.54
CA CYS A 807 37.47 -21.77 -35.10
C CYS A 807 36.72 -21.65 -33.76
N GLU A 808 35.40 -21.89 -33.66
CA GLU A 808 34.65 -23.16 -33.68
C GLU A 808 34.72 -24.01 -32.38
N SER A 809 33.52 -24.14 -31.80
CA SER A 809 32.97 -25.08 -30.79
C SER A 809 33.70 -26.39 -30.44
N ALA A 810 33.67 -26.77 -29.14
CA ALA A 810 32.96 -27.97 -28.65
C ALA A 810 32.94 -28.14 -27.10
N SER A 811 31.76 -28.54 -26.61
CA SER A 811 31.44 -29.50 -25.52
C SER A 811 32.39 -29.86 -24.34
N ALA A 812 31.89 -29.54 -23.13
CA ALA A 812 31.62 -30.47 -22.00
C ALA A 812 32.72 -30.95 -20.99
N VAL A 813 32.20 -31.34 -19.81
CA VAL A 813 32.78 -32.14 -18.70
C VAL A 813 33.46 -31.38 -17.54
N TRP A 814 32.96 -31.64 -16.31
CA TRP A 814 33.53 -31.26 -15.00
C TRP A 814 34.56 -32.30 -14.51
N PRO A 815 35.55 -31.92 -13.68
CA PRO A 815 35.50 -32.40 -12.28
C PRO A 815 36.09 -31.43 -11.20
N GLU A 816 35.66 -31.63 -9.96
CA GLU A 816 36.37 -31.24 -8.71
C GLU A 816 37.15 -32.47 -8.14
N PRO A 817 37.86 -32.38 -6.99
CA PRO A 817 38.89 -31.42 -6.55
C PRO A 817 40.22 -32.19 -6.26
N PRO A 818 41.16 -31.65 -5.45
CA PRO A 818 41.43 -32.37 -4.19
C PRO A 818 41.75 -31.52 -2.95
N VAL A 819 41.67 -32.20 -1.80
CA VAL A 819 41.95 -31.74 -0.42
C VAL A 819 43.42 -31.96 -0.05
N THR A 820 43.99 -31.11 0.82
CA THR A 820 45.11 -31.47 1.72
C THR A 820 44.90 -30.93 3.13
N THR A 821 45.49 -31.62 4.11
CA THR A 821 45.16 -31.55 5.55
C THR A 821 46.23 -30.89 6.43
N ASP A 822 45.77 -30.42 7.60
CA ASP A 822 46.41 -30.19 8.93
C ASP A 822 47.56 -31.17 9.35
N PRO A 823 48.29 -31.02 10.51
CA PRO A 823 47.94 -30.26 11.74
C PRO A 823 49.08 -29.52 12.53
N GLU A 824 48.65 -28.81 13.58
CA GLU A 824 49.27 -28.55 14.93
C GLU A 824 50.79 -28.28 15.13
N ASP A 825 51.09 -27.23 15.92
CA ASP A 825 51.84 -27.43 17.19
C ASP A 825 51.48 -26.38 18.27
N LYS A 826 51.86 -26.63 19.53
CA LYS A 826 51.28 -26.03 20.75
C LYS A 826 52.28 -25.25 21.62
N ARG A 827 51.71 -24.29 22.38
CA ARG A 827 52.06 -23.91 23.78
C ARG A 827 53.23 -22.91 24.01
N PRO A 828 53.35 -22.33 25.24
CA PRO A 828 53.36 -20.86 25.36
C PRO A 828 54.56 -20.28 26.14
N PHE A 829 54.61 -18.95 26.29
CA PHE A 829 55.34 -18.30 27.37
C PHE A 829 54.54 -17.20 28.06
N SER A 830 54.84 -17.00 29.34
CA SER A 830 54.08 -16.18 30.27
C SER A 830 54.93 -15.05 30.87
N SER A 831 54.21 -14.09 31.47
CA SER A 831 54.60 -13.29 32.64
C SER A 831 55.15 -11.85 32.45
N LEU A 832 54.47 -10.98 33.21
CA LEU A 832 55.01 -9.99 34.17
C LEU A 832 55.36 -8.55 33.76
N ARG A 833 54.78 -7.64 34.58
CA ARG A 833 55.03 -6.19 34.78
C ARG A 833 54.54 -5.25 33.67
N GLY A 834 53.97 -4.07 33.96
CA GLY A 834 53.50 -3.56 35.26
C GLY A 834 53.80 -2.07 35.49
N ALA A 835 52.73 -1.26 35.52
CA ALA A 835 52.57 0.05 36.18
C ALA A 835 53.51 1.24 35.84
N LEU A 836 52.95 2.45 36.03
CA LEU A 836 53.55 3.79 35.90
C LEU A 836 53.75 4.26 34.43
N GLY A 837 53.35 5.48 34.03
CA GLY A 837 52.52 6.47 34.72
C GLY A 837 52.77 7.90 34.22
N GLU A 838 51.73 8.55 33.69
CA GLU A 838 51.37 9.99 33.74
C GLU A 838 50.05 10.20 32.97
#